data_AF-A0A179T9Y6-F1
#
_entry.id   AF-A0A179T9Y6-F1
#
_cell.length_a   1.000
_cell.length_b   1.000
_cell.length_c   1.000
_cell.angle_alpha   90.00
_cell.angle_beta   90.00
_cell.angle_gamma   90.00
#
_symmetry.space_group_name_H-M   'P 1'
#
loop_
_entity.id
_entity.type
_entity.pdbx_description
1 polymer ?
#
loop_
_entity_poly.entity_id
_entity_poly.type
_entity_poly.pdbx_seq_one_letter_code
_entity_poly.pdbx_strand_id
1 'polypeptide(L)'
;MKNKKSNVIKLALLIVFVFSALYIDSHLQVTASEHKAAIFGYLPISGTWSKESSGDIRGKSGKKQPAINLSTTEVGSNFVYKANVMIDSSRALGSIVFRADQVGKGGYMLSLEPKKNKIQLVDRKTGLNIGKPIKKEIETDVSYQLKIIADGPTIKVFLNEKMILNVKDSRYLKGVTGFHVDNGTATFSKVSVHEVRTNLTNWKMQEDKWATSAEGLVGTTESKKDIYAVSHTSVTDFNYEADVIVKDKNAVGTLIFRSNESGLQGYGLQIDPKSDRIRLYNTKQNKEIAKSNVSIESGNLYHIRIKAEGTSLKVYWQNHSEPVIRVDSDVYTEGFLGLHASNGSVVFQNIKISEMNSNLDGWVSYNGEWAPHLEGVKGVSLGANNTYQVAETTKADFVLEGDVKVDADTAYGTAGLVFRANSDATRGYMLKLDPNLNKIRLLDLNGDRTVSMADRNVEVGKTYHFEVHAEGSNFKVYVDGYADPVINVKDSAYSNGKFGLNVYNGTAYFQNVYATTFDDYYSELYRPQYHFTQARGSASDPNGLVYYEGEYHLFHQDGGKWAHAVSTDLVHWKRLPIAIPWNEMGHAWSGSAVVDHDNVSGLFNEEGSGLIAYYTSFNPAKHNGDQKIGVAYSRDKGRTWEFYDGNPIIPNIGEFYGGEGWDFRDPKVVWDEDHKQWVMVVSGGDHIRFFTSKDLLNWELIESFGYGKYVRGGVWECPDFFQLPVDGDETNKKWVLSISTGANPNTNGSDSEYFVGTFDGKRFVSDHPEGFVLKNEYGKEMYAAMSFSDIPASDGRRISLGWMSNWDYPFSFPTSPWQGQMSIPRELTLKTVPGEGVRMLQNPIEELEKLRGPAFSRSNRIVKMDDPNLLSELNGSAYEIVAEFELPEENGLEEFGFRLRESVDQDQKTVVGYNVTDSKMFFDRSESGEIDFSDKFSTYHEATIKPNNKRVKMRIYVDESSVEVFGNEGQAVFSNVVFPDGASDGMSFYTKGGNVKIVSLNVYPLAGIWKAESNEGTSPNKVVMDHSKLELRIGQSHRLSTSILPRSAKNQRIKWQTSNPAIAEVKKIDESSADVKLVGYGRATISAVANNGKVIGTTVVESKTSYKIVEDNSGKALTVAGTSNGSKVMIRPKRGTLEQVWNIEGEPSGIYKVLSQNSNKVLDASGTSNGDDVQIWEYFGYGNQQWRIIDNWDGTVTFNVVNSGKALDVPDRKIEDGTVVEINEINSEASQKWKLIEVPSSK
;
A
#
# COMPACT_ATOMS: atom_id res chain seq x y z
N MET A 1 -56.29 -57.13 44.63
CA MET A 1 -56.67 -58.27 45.52
C MET A 1 -55.87 -58.21 46.82
N LYS A 2 -56.16 -59.06 47.82
CA LYS A 2 -55.61 -58.98 49.19
C LYS A 2 -54.22 -59.65 49.35
N ASN A 3 -53.50 -59.20 50.39
CA ASN A 3 -52.59 -59.95 51.28
C ASN A 3 -51.12 -60.32 50.88
N LYS A 4 -50.21 -59.72 51.66
CA LYS A 4 -49.14 -60.34 52.51
C LYS A 4 -48.00 -61.15 51.86
N LYS A 5 -46.78 -60.60 51.96
CA LYS A 5 -45.74 -60.90 53.00
C LYS A 5 -44.96 -59.58 53.23
N SER A 6 -45.03 -58.96 54.41
CA SER A 6 -44.18 -59.20 55.61
C SER A 6 -42.73 -58.79 55.36
N ASN A 7 -42.09 -57.83 56.04
CA ASN A 7 -42.39 -56.98 57.22
C ASN A 7 -41.30 -55.84 57.24
N VAL A 8 -41.26 -54.72 57.99
CA VAL A 8 -42.06 -53.97 59.00
C VAL A 8 -41.39 -52.55 59.08
N ILE A 9 -42.00 -51.39 59.39
CA ILE A 9 -43.27 -51.06 60.07
C ILE A 9 -44.03 -49.84 59.44
N LYS A 10 -44.62 -48.98 60.28
CA LYS A 10 -45.48 -47.78 60.10
C LYS A 10 -44.66 -46.46 59.97
N LEU A 11 -45.19 -45.29 59.52
CA LEU A 11 -46.57 -44.86 59.19
C LEU A 11 -46.60 -43.68 58.15
N ALA A 12 -47.65 -43.62 57.31
CA ALA A 12 -48.39 -42.46 56.72
C ALA A 12 -47.71 -41.11 56.30
N LEU A 13 -48.17 -40.37 55.26
CA LEU A 13 -49.01 -40.66 54.06
C LEU A 13 -48.99 -39.44 53.09
N LEU A 14 -49.41 -39.68 51.83
CA LEU A 14 -49.83 -38.72 50.77
C LEU A 14 -48.70 -38.06 49.94
N ILE A 15 -49.07 -37.55 48.75
CA ILE A 15 -48.25 -37.68 47.53
C ILE A 15 -48.31 -36.45 46.60
N VAL A 16 -47.10 -36.00 46.20
CA VAL A 16 -46.68 -35.41 44.90
C VAL A 16 -47.47 -34.20 44.32
N PHE A 17 -46.77 -33.07 44.12
CA PHE A 17 -46.46 -32.56 42.76
C PHE A 17 -45.31 -31.51 42.73
N VAL A 18 -44.38 -31.68 41.78
CA VAL A 18 -43.55 -30.67 41.05
C VAL A 18 -42.52 -29.73 41.75
N PHE A 19 -41.29 -29.80 41.22
CA PHE A 19 -40.19 -28.81 41.05
C PHE A 19 -39.50 -28.10 42.23
N SER A 20 -38.26 -28.56 42.47
CA SER A 20 -37.00 -27.78 42.59
C SER A 20 -37.01 -26.41 43.28
N ALA A 21 -36.36 -26.35 44.45
CA ALA A 21 -35.86 -25.14 45.07
C ALA A 21 -34.31 -25.12 45.10
N LEU A 22 -33.74 -23.93 45.28
CA LEU A 22 -32.30 -23.73 45.54
C LEU A 22 -31.90 -24.35 46.89
N TYR A 23 -30.60 -24.58 47.09
CA TYR A 23 -29.97 -24.10 48.32
C TYR A 23 -28.53 -23.63 48.08
N ILE A 24 -28.06 -22.78 48.98
CA ILE A 24 -26.76 -22.09 48.94
C ILE A 24 -25.86 -22.71 50.02
N ASP A 25 -24.57 -22.85 49.76
CA ASP A 25 -23.57 -22.58 50.79
C ASP A 25 -22.28 -21.99 50.17
N SER A 26 -21.29 -21.69 50.99
CA SER A 26 -20.50 -20.48 50.89
C SER A 26 -19.00 -20.67 51.16
N HIS A 27 -18.24 -19.58 51.02
CA HIS A 27 -16.83 -19.43 51.40
C HIS A 27 -15.79 -20.31 50.69
N LEU A 28 -15.28 -19.80 49.57
CA LEU A 28 -13.83 -19.70 49.36
C LEU A 28 -13.49 -18.41 48.61
N GLN A 29 -13.18 -17.33 49.35
CA GLN A 29 -12.54 -16.15 48.77
C GLN A 29 -11.08 -16.50 48.48
N VAL A 30 -10.77 -16.81 47.22
CA VAL A 30 -9.38 -16.90 46.75
C VAL A 30 -8.89 -15.49 46.46
N THR A 31 -7.71 -15.17 46.99
CA THR A 31 -7.06 -13.86 46.88
C THR A 31 -6.40 -13.65 45.50
N ALA A 32 -5.80 -12.47 45.32
CA ALA A 32 -5.39 -11.93 44.02
C ALA A 32 -4.46 -12.83 43.17
N SER A 33 -4.72 -12.78 41.86
CA SER A 33 -3.72 -12.77 40.78
C SER A 33 -2.67 -13.90 40.72
N GLU A 34 -3.06 -15.06 40.21
CA GLU A 34 -2.18 -15.79 39.29
C GLU A 34 -2.34 -15.19 37.88
N HIS A 35 -1.42 -14.29 37.51
CA HIS A 35 -1.38 -13.74 36.15
C HIS A 35 -0.93 -14.84 35.16
N LYS A 36 -1.86 -15.36 34.37
CA LYS A 36 -1.52 -16.02 33.10
C LYS A 36 -1.04 -14.95 32.13
N ALA A 37 0.26 -14.67 32.16
CA ALA A 37 0.87 -13.74 31.22
C ALA A 37 0.61 -14.22 29.78
N ALA A 38 0.15 -13.30 28.93
CA ALA A 38 0.12 -13.52 27.50
C ALA A 38 1.50 -13.84 26.95
N ILE A 39 1.51 -14.50 25.81
CA ILE A 39 2.72 -14.88 25.10
C ILE A 39 3.03 -13.74 24.13
N PHE A 40 4.01 -12.90 24.46
CA PHE A 40 4.37 -11.76 23.63
C PHE A 40 4.66 -12.21 22.18
N GLY A 41 4.07 -11.50 21.22
CA GLY A 41 4.16 -11.83 19.80
C GLY A 41 3.32 -13.03 19.32
N TYR A 42 2.45 -13.62 20.15
CA TYR A 42 1.58 -14.74 19.74
C TYR A 42 0.13 -14.63 20.28
N LEU A 43 -0.87 -14.94 19.44
CA LEU A 43 -2.30 -14.97 19.78
C LEU A 43 -2.91 -16.38 19.68
N PRO A 44 -3.55 -16.88 20.77
CA PRO A 44 -4.35 -18.08 20.73
C PRO A 44 -5.50 -18.00 19.72
N ILE A 45 -5.62 -19.04 18.88
CA ILE A 45 -6.77 -19.26 17.99
C ILE A 45 -7.74 -20.26 18.63
N SER A 46 -7.20 -21.28 19.31
CA SER A 46 -7.97 -22.35 19.95
C SER A 46 -7.20 -23.05 21.07
N GLY A 47 -7.93 -23.78 21.93
CA GLY A 47 -7.39 -24.48 23.10
C GLY A 47 -7.02 -23.52 24.25
N THR A 48 -6.30 -24.02 25.26
CA THR A 48 -5.83 -23.20 26.38
C THR A 48 -4.31 -23.09 26.37
N TRP A 49 -3.80 -21.86 26.55
CA TRP A 49 -2.39 -21.52 26.55
C TRP A 49 -2.00 -20.72 27.79
N SER A 50 -0.72 -20.76 28.15
CA SER A 50 -0.11 -19.96 29.22
C SER A 50 1.41 -19.87 29.04
N LYS A 51 2.02 -18.72 29.32
CA LYS A 51 3.46 -18.61 29.56
C LYS A 51 3.74 -18.97 31.03
N GLU A 52 4.60 -19.95 31.29
CA GLU A 52 5.06 -20.32 32.63
C GLU A 52 6.18 -19.35 33.10
N SER A 53 6.52 -19.34 34.39
CA SER A 53 7.48 -18.37 34.97
C SER A 53 8.93 -18.55 34.49
N SER A 54 9.26 -19.70 33.90
CA SER A 54 10.49 -19.96 33.15
C SER A 54 10.53 -19.29 31.77
N GLY A 55 9.43 -18.67 31.34
CA GLY A 55 9.23 -18.19 29.97
C GLY A 55 8.67 -19.26 29.01
N ASP A 56 8.55 -20.51 29.44
CA ASP A 56 8.08 -21.61 28.59
C ASP A 56 6.60 -21.46 28.21
N ILE A 57 6.25 -21.83 26.98
CA ILE A 57 4.89 -21.75 26.44
C ILE A 57 4.22 -23.11 26.57
N ARG A 58 3.13 -23.21 27.34
CA ARG A 58 2.37 -24.46 27.46
C ARG A 58 1.02 -24.38 26.76
N GLY A 59 0.75 -25.36 25.89
CA GLY A 59 -0.48 -25.47 25.11
C GLY A 59 -1.23 -26.77 25.40
N LYS A 60 -2.56 -26.69 25.51
CA LYS A 60 -3.42 -27.83 25.84
C LYS A 60 -4.70 -27.85 25.00
N SER A 61 -4.92 -28.96 24.30
CA SER A 61 -6.04 -29.17 23.38
C SER A 61 -7.39 -29.32 24.10
N GLY A 62 -8.46 -28.85 23.46
CA GLY A 62 -9.84 -29.09 23.88
C GLY A 62 -10.37 -30.48 23.49
N LYS A 63 -11.57 -30.84 23.95
CA LYS A 63 -12.22 -32.09 23.54
C LYS A 63 -12.55 -32.04 22.04
N LYS A 64 -11.82 -32.83 21.23
CA LYS A 64 -11.91 -32.87 19.75
C LYS A 64 -11.56 -31.54 19.06
N GLN A 65 -10.78 -30.68 19.70
CA GLN A 65 -10.32 -29.41 19.11
C GLN A 65 -8.84 -29.21 19.46
N PRO A 66 -7.93 -29.10 18.47
CA PRO A 66 -6.53 -28.83 18.77
C PRO A 66 -6.38 -27.44 19.39
N ALA A 67 -5.34 -27.27 20.20
CA ALA A 67 -4.86 -25.95 20.56
C ALA A 67 -4.00 -25.39 19.42
N ILE A 68 -4.23 -24.15 19.05
CA ILE A 68 -3.45 -23.42 18.03
C ILE A 68 -3.16 -22.02 18.59
N ASN A 69 -1.92 -21.58 18.46
CA ASN A 69 -1.45 -20.26 18.87
C ASN A 69 -0.40 -19.79 17.86
N LEU A 70 -0.59 -18.61 17.26
CA LEU A 70 0.14 -18.17 16.07
C LEU A 70 0.81 -16.82 16.30
N SER A 71 1.92 -16.55 15.62
CA SER A 71 2.61 -15.27 15.74
C SER A 71 1.75 -14.12 15.21
N THR A 72 1.86 -12.95 15.84
CA THR A 72 1.19 -11.72 15.37
C THR A 72 1.83 -11.17 14.10
N THR A 73 3.10 -11.49 13.87
CA THR A 73 3.89 -11.13 12.68
C THR A 73 4.06 -12.33 11.74
N GLU A 74 4.28 -12.07 10.46
CA GLU A 74 4.57 -13.09 9.45
C GLU A 74 6.08 -13.36 9.29
N VAL A 75 6.41 -14.45 8.60
CA VAL A 75 7.76 -14.71 8.05
C VAL A 75 7.66 -14.89 6.53
N GLY A 76 8.70 -14.48 5.82
CA GLY A 76 8.82 -14.65 4.38
C GLY A 76 9.44 -15.99 3.96
N SER A 77 10.18 -15.93 2.85
CA SER A 77 10.73 -17.08 2.14
C SER A 77 12.00 -17.67 2.77
N ASN A 78 12.73 -16.89 3.58
CA ASN A 78 14.11 -17.23 3.96
C ASN A 78 14.34 -17.05 5.47
N PHE A 79 14.06 -18.09 6.27
CA PHE A 79 14.11 -18.02 7.73
C PHE A 79 14.58 -19.31 8.41
N VAL A 80 15.08 -19.17 9.63
CA VAL A 80 15.33 -20.26 10.58
C VAL A 80 14.32 -20.17 11.71
N TYR A 81 13.62 -21.28 11.98
CA TYR A 81 12.67 -21.40 13.08
C TYR A 81 13.08 -22.55 13.99
N LYS A 82 13.43 -22.25 15.25
CA LYS A 82 13.78 -23.22 16.28
C LYS A 82 12.74 -23.24 17.39
N ALA A 83 12.47 -24.42 17.94
CA ALA A 83 11.74 -24.60 19.19
C ALA A 83 12.17 -25.90 19.87
N ASN A 84 12.39 -25.87 21.18
CA ASN A 84 12.33 -27.09 21.97
C ASN A 84 10.86 -27.47 22.19
N VAL A 85 10.52 -28.75 22.05
CA VAL A 85 9.16 -29.29 22.22
C VAL A 85 9.20 -30.48 23.17
N MET A 86 8.37 -30.44 24.21
CA MET A 86 8.16 -31.52 25.20
C MET A 86 6.69 -31.92 25.20
N ILE A 87 6.38 -33.21 25.38
CA ILE A 87 5.01 -33.74 25.25
C ILE A 87 4.61 -34.55 26.49
N ASP A 88 3.58 -34.08 27.22
CA ASP A 88 3.12 -34.61 28.51
C ASP A 88 2.46 -36.00 28.45
N SER A 89 2.18 -36.56 27.25
CA SER A 89 1.58 -37.90 27.15
C SER A 89 1.74 -38.57 25.78
N SER A 90 1.75 -39.90 25.78
CA SER A 90 1.95 -40.70 24.56
C SER A 90 0.80 -40.63 23.54
N ARG A 91 -0.31 -39.98 23.89
CA ARG A 91 -1.46 -39.74 22.99
C ARG A 91 -1.47 -38.33 22.39
N ALA A 92 -0.71 -37.41 22.96
CA ALA A 92 -0.65 -36.03 22.52
C ALA A 92 0.28 -35.85 21.31
N LEU A 93 0.05 -34.79 20.56
CA LEU A 93 0.88 -34.34 19.44
C LEU A 93 1.42 -32.96 19.77
N GLY A 94 2.75 -32.81 19.85
CA GLY A 94 3.42 -31.51 19.92
C GLY A 94 3.97 -31.14 18.56
N SER A 95 3.57 -29.99 18.02
CA SER A 95 3.94 -29.57 16.67
C SER A 95 4.26 -28.08 16.57
N ILE A 96 5.22 -27.73 15.72
CA ILE A 96 5.43 -26.35 15.28
C ILE A 96 4.82 -26.12 13.89
N VAL A 97 4.33 -24.91 13.67
CA VAL A 97 3.57 -24.47 12.49
C VAL A 97 4.30 -23.28 11.85
N PHE A 98 4.36 -23.24 10.53
CA PHE A 98 5.09 -22.18 9.82
C PHE A 98 4.51 -21.90 8.42
N ARG A 99 4.68 -20.65 7.96
CA ARG A 99 4.04 -20.12 6.74
C ARG A 99 2.53 -20.40 6.70
N ALA A 100 1.87 -20.26 7.84
CA ALA A 100 0.43 -20.47 7.96
C ALA A 100 -0.36 -19.19 7.65
N ASP A 101 -1.65 -19.36 7.34
CA ASP A 101 -2.57 -18.23 7.35
C ASP A 101 -2.87 -17.77 8.79
N GLN A 102 -3.35 -16.53 8.92
CA GLN A 102 -3.61 -15.85 10.20
C GLN A 102 -4.63 -16.56 11.11
N VAL A 103 -5.37 -17.56 10.59
CA VAL A 103 -6.34 -18.38 11.34
C VAL A 103 -5.89 -19.84 11.52
N GLY A 104 -4.70 -20.19 11.05
CA GLY A 104 -4.12 -21.51 11.21
C GLY A 104 -4.89 -22.63 10.51
N LYS A 105 -5.38 -22.44 9.29
CA LYS A 105 -5.94 -23.51 8.44
C LYS A 105 -4.91 -24.05 7.44
N GLY A 106 -4.20 -23.17 6.75
CA GLY A 106 -3.09 -23.49 5.84
C GLY A 106 -1.71 -23.52 6.51
N GLY A 107 -0.68 -23.53 5.65
CA GLY A 107 0.72 -23.62 6.02
C GLY A 107 1.22 -25.03 6.27
N TYR A 108 2.44 -25.12 6.78
CA TYR A 108 3.09 -26.37 7.13
C TYR A 108 3.02 -26.66 8.64
N MET A 109 3.03 -27.94 9.01
CA MET A 109 3.13 -28.41 10.38
C MET A 109 4.18 -29.51 10.49
N LEU A 110 5.14 -29.34 11.40
CA LEU A 110 6.12 -30.34 11.79
C LEU A 110 5.71 -30.95 13.13
N SER A 111 5.24 -32.19 13.12
CA SER A 111 4.70 -32.90 14.30
C SER A 111 5.64 -33.98 14.82
N LEU A 112 5.80 -34.01 16.14
CA LEU A 112 6.28 -35.17 16.88
C LEU A 112 5.09 -36.07 17.24
N GLU A 113 5.17 -37.37 16.92
CA GLU A 113 4.08 -38.34 17.15
C GLU A 113 4.52 -39.52 18.06
N PRO A 114 4.48 -39.40 19.40
CA PRO A 114 4.82 -40.48 20.33
C PRO A 114 4.08 -41.80 20.03
N LYS A 115 2.75 -41.77 19.90
CA LYS A 115 1.94 -42.97 19.62
C LYS A 115 2.35 -43.73 18.36
N LYS A 116 2.96 -43.04 17.38
CA LYS A 116 3.33 -43.60 16.07
C LYS A 116 4.85 -43.75 15.89
N ASN A 117 5.66 -43.37 16.89
CA ASN A 117 7.12 -43.30 16.84
C ASN A 117 7.63 -42.73 15.50
N LYS A 118 7.15 -41.53 15.17
CA LYS A 118 7.59 -40.80 13.98
C LYS A 118 7.59 -39.28 14.16
N ILE A 119 8.30 -38.62 13.25
CA ILE A 119 8.22 -37.19 12.97
C ILE A 119 7.66 -37.03 11.55
N GLN A 120 6.73 -36.10 11.34
CA GLN A 120 6.17 -35.82 10.02
C GLN A 120 6.12 -34.31 9.75
N LEU A 121 6.41 -33.93 8.51
CA LEU A 121 6.08 -32.62 7.96
C LEU A 121 4.83 -32.78 7.08
N VAL A 122 3.81 -31.96 7.30
CA VAL A 122 2.55 -32.00 6.53
C VAL A 122 2.08 -30.61 6.12
N ASP A 123 1.39 -30.54 4.99
CA ASP A 123 0.52 -29.40 4.65
C ASP A 123 -0.79 -29.51 5.44
N ARG A 124 -1.16 -28.42 6.11
CA ARG A 124 -2.30 -28.36 7.03
C ARG A 124 -3.65 -28.21 6.31
N LYS A 125 -3.67 -27.67 5.09
CA LYS A 125 -4.87 -27.49 4.26
C LYS A 125 -5.34 -28.79 3.61
N THR A 126 -4.41 -29.67 3.23
CA THR A 126 -4.72 -30.95 2.54
C THR A 126 -4.43 -32.22 3.34
N GLY A 127 -3.58 -32.14 4.38
CA GLY A 127 -3.06 -33.31 5.10
C GLY A 127 -1.94 -34.06 4.36
N LEU A 128 -1.46 -33.55 3.22
CA LEU A 128 -0.38 -34.16 2.44
C LEU A 128 0.93 -34.22 3.23
N ASN A 129 1.63 -35.37 3.19
CA ASN A 129 2.96 -35.52 3.80
C ASN A 129 4.01 -34.92 2.87
N ILE A 130 4.83 -34.02 3.39
CA ILE A 130 5.84 -33.30 2.60
C ILE A 130 7.18 -34.02 2.79
N GLY A 131 7.50 -34.88 1.82
CA GLY A 131 8.55 -35.89 1.97
C GLY A 131 8.11 -37.10 2.79
N LYS A 132 9.08 -37.96 3.12
CA LYS A 132 8.84 -39.24 3.79
C LYS A 132 8.85 -39.07 5.32
N PRO A 133 7.81 -39.50 6.06
CA PRO A 133 7.82 -39.45 7.52
C PRO A 133 8.99 -40.24 8.14
N ILE A 134 9.65 -39.63 9.12
CA ILE A 134 10.87 -40.15 9.74
C ILE A 134 10.49 -41.03 10.93
N LYS A 135 10.83 -42.32 10.88
CA LYS A 135 10.67 -43.21 12.05
C LYS A 135 11.71 -42.83 13.12
N LYS A 136 11.23 -42.47 14.31
CA LYS A 136 12.05 -42.12 15.48
C LYS A 136 11.20 -42.33 16.72
N GLU A 137 11.75 -43.05 17.70
CA GLU A 137 11.15 -43.16 19.03
C GLU A 137 11.10 -41.80 19.72
N ILE A 138 9.90 -41.39 20.14
CA ILE A 138 9.62 -40.12 20.82
C ILE A 138 9.03 -40.45 22.19
N GLU A 139 9.82 -40.21 23.22
CA GLU A 139 9.46 -40.38 24.62
C GLU A 139 8.60 -39.21 25.11
N THR A 140 7.78 -39.43 26.13
CA THR A 140 7.06 -38.32 26.81
C THR A 140 7.99 -37.61 27.76
N ASP A 141 7.69 -36.35 28.09
CA ASP A 141 8.40 -35.57 29.10
C ASP A 141 9.89 -35.29 28.77
N VAL A 142 10.37 -35.76 27.62
CA VAL A 142 11.67 -35.46 27.01
C VAL A 142 11.54 -34.24 26.09
N SER A 143 12.52 -33.34 26.16
CA SER A 143 12.59 -32.17 25.29
C SER A 143 13.33 -32.49 23.99
N TYR A 144 12.68 -32.26 22.85
CA TYR A 144 13.24 -32.42 21.52
C TYR A 144 13.37 -31.05 20.85
N GLN A 145 14.57 -30.66 20.44
CA GLN A 145 14.78 -29.45 19.66
C GLN A 145 14.41 -29.71 18.20
N LEU A 146 13.35 -29.05 17.73
CA LEU A 146 13.03 -28.93 16.32
C LEU A 146 13.69 -27.65 15.77
N LYS A 147 14.27 -27.76 14.59
CA LYS A 147 14.80 -26.63 13.83
C LYS A 147 14.42 -26.78 12.36
N ILE A 148 13.84 -25.75 11.78
CA ILE A 148 13.58 -25.61 10.34
C ILE A 148 14.55 -24.56 9.81
N ILE A 149 15.15 -24.83 8.65
CA ILE A 149 15.76 -23.81 7.79
C ILE A 149 14.95 -23.80 6.49
N ALA A 150 14.38 -22.66 6.16
CA ALA A 150 13.69 -22.40 4.91
C ALA A 150 14.57 -21.53 3.99
N ASP A 151 14.78 -21.98 2.76
CA ASP A 151 15.57 -21.34 1.69
C ASP A 151 14.71 -21.38 0.41
N GLY A 152 13.87 -20.35 0.26
CA GLY A 152 12.81 -20.27 -0.75
C GLY A 152 11.83 -21.45 -0.63
N PRO A 153 11.69 -22.30 -1.67
CA PRO A 153 10.89 -23.52 -1.59
C PRO A 153 11.59 -24.64 -0.81
N THR A 154 12.89 -24.53 -0.49
CA THR A 154 13.66 -25.58 0.19
C THR A 154 13.37 -25.57 1.69
N ILE A 155 13.01 -26.71 2.26
CA ILE A 155 12.71 -26.89 3.68
C ILE A 155 13.64 -27.99 4.22
N LYS A 156 14.62 -27.59 5.05
CA LYS A 156 15.53 -28.49 5.78
C LYS A 156 15.06 -28.60 7.22
N VAL A 157 14.80 -29.81 7.71
CA VAL A 157 14.36 -30.07 9.08
C VAL A 157 15.46 -30.80 9.86
N PHE A 158 15.71 -30.33 11.07
CA PHE A 158 16.69 -30.83 12.01
C PHE A 158 16.01 -31.23 13.33
N LEU A 159 16.53 -32.28 13.96
CA LEU A 159 16.18 -32.75 15.29
C LEU A 159 17.47 -32.76 16.14
N ASN A 160 17.52 -31.98 17.22
CA ASN A 160 18.70 -31.81 18.07
C ASN A 160 19.95 -31.48 17.23
N GLU A 161 19.86 -30.41 16.43
CA GLU A 161 20.82 -29.96 15.39
C GLU A 161 21.23 -30.99 14.30
N LYS A 162 20.73 -32.23 14.31
CA LYS A 162 20.96 -33.20 13.23
C LYS A 162 19.88 -33.10 12.15
N MET A 163 20.26 -32.88 10.89
CA MET A 163 19.31 -32.90 9.76
C MET A 163 18.64 -34.27 9.59
N ILE A 164 17.31 -34.28 9.47
CA ILE A 164 16.47 -35.47 9.31
C ILE A 164 15.60 -35.45 8.05
N LEU A 165 15.38 -34.29 7.44
CA LEU A 165 14.61 -34.13 6.20
C LEU A 165 15.17 -32.94 5.40
N ASN A 166 15.16 -33.06 4.08
CA ASN A 166 15.43 -31.97 3.14
C ASN A 166 14.49 -32.18 1.93
N VAL A 167 13.63 -31.21 1.66
CA VAL A 167 12.57 -31.27 0.62
C VAL A 167 12.44 -29.91 -0.06
N LYS A 168 11.82 -29.86 -1.25
CA LYS A 168 11.38 -28.62 -1.88
C LYS A 168 9.84 -28.62 -2.03
N ASP A 169 9.20 -27.55 -1.58
CA ASP A 169 7.75 -27.31 -1.69
C ASP A 169 7.45 -25.80 -1.73
N SER A 170 6.89 -25.34 -2.84
CA SER A 170 6.66 -23.92 -3.18
C SER A 170 5.28 -23.39 -2.77
N ARG A 171 4.37 -24.25 -2.28
CA ARG A 171 2.93 -23.90 -2.12
C ARG A 171 2.63 -22.92 -1.00
N TYR A 172 3.54 -22.78 -0.04
CA TYR A 172 3.56 -21.68 0.93
C TYR A 172 4.97 -21.11 0.97
N LEU A 173 5.12 -19.81 0.65
CA LEU A 173 6.40 -19.08 0.74
C LEU A 173 6.44 -18.05 1.87
N LYS A 174 5.30 -17.63 2.41
CA LYS A 174 5.18 -16.66 3.52
C LYS A 174 4.00 -16.99 4.45
N GLY A 175 3.90 -16.32 5.59
CA GLY A 175 2.79 -16.44 6.55
C GLY A 175 3.29 -16.58 8.00
N VAL A 176 2.38 -16.74 8.96
CA VAL A 176 2.72 -16.80 10.40
C VAL A 176 3.43 -18.10 10.83
N THR A 177 4.16 -18.01 11.93
CA THR A 177 4.69 -19.15 12.70
C THR A 177 3.78 -19.48 13.88
N GLY A 178 4.06 -20.54 14.63
CA GLY A 178 3.27 -20.87 15.83
C GLY A 178 3.30 -22.32 16.25
N PHE A 179 2.38 -22.65 17.14
CA PHE A 179 2.34 -23.89 17.89
C PHE A 179 1.01 -24.60 17.68
N HIS A 180 1.05 -25.93 17.61
CA HIS A 180 -0.13 -26.77 17.51
C HIS A 180 -0.03 -27.96 18.47
N VAL A 181 -1.04 -28.14 19.31
CA VAL A 181 -1.17 -29.27 20.24
C VAL A 181 -2.48 -29.98 20.01
N ASP A 182 -2.45 -31.30 19.85
CA ASP A 182 -3.66 -32.11 19.71
C ASP A 182 -3.65 -33.31 20.67
N ASN A 183 -4.83 -33.77 21.08
CA ASN A 183 -5.06 -34.91 21.96
C ASN A 183 -4.30 -34.91 23.32
N GLY A 184 -3.90 -33.74 23.84
CA GLY A 184 -3.33 -33.58 25.17
C GLY A 184 -2.68 -32.21 25.43
N THR A 185 -1.47 -32.23 25.98
CA THR A 185 -0.67 -31.06 26.35
C THR A 185 0.75 -31.18 25.75
N ALA A 186 1.37 -30.05 25.44
CA ALA A 186 2.79 -29.95 25.12
C ALA A 186 3.35 -28.59 25.60
N THR A 187 4.65 -28.56 25.89
CA THR A 187 5.39 -27.35 26.29
C THR A 187 6.46 -27.02 25.24
N PHE A 188 6.59 -25.74 24.92
CA PHE A 188 7.48 -25.18 23.91
C PHE A 188 8.43 -24.18 24.56
N SER A 189 9.74 -24.28 24.31
CA SER A 189 10.74 -23.41 24.93
C SER A 189 11.87 -23.02 24.01
N LYS A 190 12.60 -21.95 24.35
CA LYS A 190 13.72 -21.38 23.58
C LYS A 190 13.34 -21.18 22.09
N VAL A 191 12.14 -20.67 21.87
CA VAL A 191 11.60 -20.53 20.51
C VAL A 191 12.19 -19.28 19.86
N SER A 192 12.85 -19.46 18.72
CA SER A 192 13.44 -18.35 17.98
C SER A 192 13.12 -18.41 16.49
N VAL A 193 12.84 -17.25 15.92
CA VAL A 193 12.59 -17.04 14.50
C VAL A 193 13.58 -15.98 14.02
N HIS A 194 14.32 -16.29 12.95
CA HIS A 194 15.36 -15.41 12.40
C HIS A 194 15.24 -15.39 10.87
N GLU A 195 15.13 -14.21 10.27
CA GLU A 195 14.92 -14.04 8.82
C GLU A 195 16.15 -13.42 8.15
N VAL A 196 16.54 -13.96 6.99
CA VAL A 196 17.47 -13.32 6.06
C VAL A 196 16.66 -12.85 4.86
N ARG A 197 16.41 -11.56 4.76
CA ARG A 197 15.71 -10.98 3.62
C ARG A 197 16.63 -11.01 2.42
N THR A 198 16.27 -11.86 1.47
CA THR A 198 16.92 -11.96 0.17
C THR A 198 15.94 -12.59 -0.82
N ASN A 199 15.99 -12.16 -2.06
CA ASN A 199 15.36 -12.82 -3.21
C ASN A 199 16.34 -13.73 -3.98
N LEU A 200 17.63 -13.72 -3.60
CA LEU A 200 18.62 -14.69 -4.08
C LEU A 200 18.40 -16.04 -3.41
N THR A 201 18.52 -17.12 -4.19
CA THR A 201 18.23 -18.49 -3.73
C THR A 201 19.37 -19.45 -4.03
N ASN A 202 19.24 -20.69 -3.53
CA ASN A 202 20.18 -21.79 -3.82
C ASN A 202 21.64 -21.38 -3.53
N TRP A 203 21.89 -20.93 -2.29
CA TRP A 203 23.20 -20.43 -1.86
C TRP A 203 24.20 -21.58 -1.63
N LYS A 204 25.35 -21.48 -2.30
CA LYS A 204 26.54 -22.32 -2.14
C LYS A 204 27.47 -21.69 -1.12
N MET A 205 27.41 -22.17 0.12
CA MET A 205 28.18 -21.63 1.25
C MET A 205 29.24 -22.62 1.74
N GLN A 206 30.30 -22.11 2.36
CA GLN A 206 31.19 -22.94 3.17
C GLN A 206 30.46 -23.32 4.47
N GLU A 207 30.15 -24.60 4.66
CA GLU A 207 29.51 -25.10 5.88
C GLU A 207 30.40 -24.83 7.12
N ASP A 208 29.76 -24.69 8.29
CA ASP A 208 30.35 -24.21 9.55
C ASP A 208 30.99 -22.80 9.56
N LYS A 209 30.97 -22.05 8.44
CA LYS A 209 31.48 -20.67 8.36
C LYS A 209 30.42 -19.58 8.11
N TRP A 210 29.21 -19.97 7.71
CA TRP A 210 28.06 -19.07 7.53
C TRP A 210 26.85 -19.53 8.35
N ALA A 211 26.15 -18.59 9.00
CA ALA A 211 25.00 -18.87 9.86
C ALA A 211 23.98 -17.73 9.89
N THR A 212 22.69 -18.06 9.98
CA THR A 212 21.61 -17.09 10.20
C THR A 212 21.51 -16.68 11.68
N SER A 213 21.50 -15.38 11.95
CA SER A 213 21.22 -14.75 13.26
C SER A 213 19.95 -13.87 13.18
N ALA A 214 19.57 -13.27 14.32
CA ALA A 214 18.51 -12.25 14.36
C ALA A 214 18.87 -10.95 13.62
N GLU A 215 20.15 -10.75 13.29
CA GLU A 215 20.65 -9.57 12.57
C GLU A 215 20.62 -9.83 11.05
N GLY A 216 21.01 -11.04 10.62
CA GLY A 216 21.03 -11.45 9.22
C GLY A 216 21.87 -12.70 8.96
N LEU A 217 22.46 -12.79 7.77
CA LEU A 217 23.40 -13.83 7.39
C LEU A 217 24.81 -13.45 7.85
N VAL A 218 25.31 -14.12 8.89
CA VAL A 218 26.63 -13.91 9.47
C VAL A 218 27.64 -14.83 8.79
N GLY A 219 28.74 -14.27 8.29
CA GLY A 219 29.96 -15.00 7.92
C GLY A 219 31.05 -14.73 8.94
N THR A 220 31.63 -15.78 9.54
CA THR A 220 32.69 -15.66 10.56
C THR A 220 33.91 -16.49 10.20
N THR A 221 35.08 -15.84 10.15
CA THR A 221 36.33 -16.45 9.74
C THR A 221 37.53 -15.96 10.57
N GLU A 222 38.63 -16.69 10.49
CA GLU A 222 39.87 -16.37 11.20
C GLU A 222 40.70 -15.34 10.39
N SER A 223 41.70 -14.73 11.03
CA SER A 223 42.62 -13.83 10.32
C SER A 223 43.31 -14.55 9.15
N LYS A 224 43.37 -13.88 7.99
CA LYS A 224 43.94 -14.37 6.72
C LYS A 224 43.24 -15.59 6.12
N LYS A 225 41.95 -15.81 6.41
CA LYS A 225 41.09 -16.78 5.71
C LYS A 225 39.87 -16.09 5.12
N ASP A 226 39.68 -16.28 3.82
CA ASP A 226 38.56 -15.71 3.05
C ASP A 226 37.44 -16.75 2.93
N ILE A 227 36.20 -16.37 3.28
CA ILE A 227 35.02 -17.24 3.18
C ILE A 227 34.01 -16.64 2.20
N TYR A 228 33.33 -17.52 1.46
CA TYR A 228 32.45 -17.15 0.35
C TYR A 228 31.09 -17.82 0.50
N ALA A 229 30.05 -17.10 0.09
CA ALA A 229 28.69 -17.59 -0.12
C ALA A 229 28.21 -17.09 -1.48
N VAL A 230 27.96 -17.99 -2.44
CA VAL A 230 27.60 -17.61 -3.82
C VAL A 230 26.21 -18.15 -4.14
N SER A 231 25.30 -17.28 -4.59
CA SER A 231 24.00 -17.71 -5.08
C SER A 231 24.13 -18.24 -6.51
N HIS A 232 23.36 -19.28 -6.85
CA HIS A 232 23.25 -19.77 -8.22
C HIS A 232 22.40 -18.85 -9.14
N THR A 233 22.00 -17.66 -8.67
CA THR A 233 21.44 -16.60 -9.52
C THR A 233 22.56 -15.93 -10.35
N SER A 234 22.57 -16.19 -11.66
CA SER A 234 23.40 -15.46 -12.64
C SER A 234 22.60 -14.31 -13.25
N VAL A 235 23.27 -13.18 -13.52
CA VAL A 235 22.65 -11.94 -14.05
C VAL A 235 23.60 -11.20 -14.99
N THR A 236 23.01 -10.35 -15.84
CA THR A 236 23.73 -9.40 -16.74
C THR A 236 23.64 -7.98 -16.18
N ASP A 237 22.45 -7.37 -16.29
CA ASP A 237 22.19 -6.00 -15.83
C ASP A 237 21.17 -5.97 -14.69
N PHE A 238 21.49 -5.24 -13.63
CA PHE A 238 20.78 -5.35 -12.35
C PHE A 238 21.07 -4.19 -11.37
N ASN A 239 20.22 -4.07 -10.34
CA ASN A 239 20.59 -3.43 -9.07
C ASN A 239 20.85 -4.50 -8.01
N TYR A 240 22.04 -4.59 -7.43
CA TYR A 240 22.39 -5.51 -6.33
C TYR A 240 22.68 -4.72 -5.05
N GLU A 241 21.88 -4.92 -4.01
CA GLU A 241 21.95 -4.19 -2.74
C GLU A 241 22.03 -5.12 -1.52
N ALA A 242 22.61 -4.63 -0.42
CA ALA A 242 22.54 -5.24 0.90
C ALA A 242 22.83 -4.21 2.00
N ASP A 243 22.29 -4.47 3.19
CA ASP A 243 22.76 -3.86 4.43
C ASP A 243 23.88 -4.73 5.04
N VAL A 244 24.97 -4.10 5.48
CA VAL A 244 26.17 -4.78 5.94
C VAL A 244 26.59 -4.26 7.31
N ILE A 245 26.91 -5.17 8.24
CA ILE A 245 27.56 -4.87 9.52
C ILE A 245 28.91 -5.57 9.54
N VAL A 246 30.01 -4.82 9.58
CA VAL A 246 31.36 -5.38 9.78
C VAL A 246 31.68 -5.32 11.27
N LYS A 247 31.68 -6.47 11.97
CA LYS A 247 31.74 -6.48 13.45
C LYS A 247 33.13 -6.19 14.02
N ASP A 248 34.19 -6.68 13.36
CA ASP A 248 35.56 -6.49 13.81
C ASP A 248 36.27 -5.41 12.99
N LYS A 249 37.04 -4.50 13.61
CA LYS A 249 37.80 -3.44 12.90
C LYS A 249 38.85 -3.96 11.89
N ASN A 250 39.20 -5.25 11.92
CA ASN A 250 40.06 -5.87 10.91
C ASN A 250 39.30 -6.76 9.92
N ALA A 251 37.99 -7.01 10.13
CA ALA A 251 37.18 -7.76 9.20
C ALA A 251 36.86 -6.93 7.95
N VAL A 252 36.56 -7.62 6.86
CA VAL A 252 36.28 -7.01 5.56
C VAL A 252 35.09 -7.71 4.94
N GLY A 253 34.03 -6.94 4.66
CA GLY A 253 32.85 -7.41 3.93
C GLY A 253 33.01 -7.19 2.43
N THR A 254 32.34 -7.98 1.59
CA THR A 254 32.35 -7.78 0.13
C THR A 254 31.06 -8.33 -0.50
N LEU A 255 30.40 -7.52 -1.34
CA LEU A 255 29.42 -8.00 -2.32
C LEU A 255 30.16 -8.43 -3.60
N ILE A 256 29.91 -9.64 -4.08
CA ILE A 256 30.50 -10.22 -5.29
C ILE A 256 29.43 -10.25 -6.39
N PHE A 257 29.80 -9.88 -7.61
CA PHE A 257 28.88 -9.83 -8.74
C PHE A 257 29.57 -10.09 -10.08
N ARG A 258 28.79 -10.50 -11.09
CA ARG A 258 29.27 -10.96 -12.41
C ARG A 258 30.47 -11.93 -12.27
N SER A 259 30.28 -12.94 -11.42
CA SER A 259 31.34 -13.87 -10.99
C SER A 259 31.12 -15.30 -11.50
N ASN A 260 32.20 -16.09 -11.52
CA ASN A 260 32.08 -17.55 -11.56
C ASN A 260 31.49 -18.12 -10.23
N GLU A 261 31.08 -19.39 -10.24
CA GLU A 261 30.49 -20.11 -9.08
C GLU A 261 31.34 -20.15 -7.79
N SER A 262 32.59 -19.68 -7.82
CA SER A 262 33.50 -19.71 -6.67
C SER A 262 33.68 -18.37 -5.97
N GLY A 263 33.21 -17.28 -6.58
CA GLY A 263 33.51 -15.90 -6.14
C GLY A 263 34.89 -15.38 -6.57
N LEU A 264 35.78 -16.28 -7.04
CA LEU A 264 37.19 -15.99 -7.30
C LEU A 264 37.50 -15.40 -8.69
N GLN A 265 36.50 -15.28 -9.56
CA GLN A 265 36.63 -14.57 -10.84
C GLN A 265 35.35 -13.82 -11.16
N GLY A 266 35.33 -12.55 -10.77
CA GLY A 266 34.27 -11.56 -11.02
C GLY A 266 34.69 -10.19 -10.49
N TYR A 267 33.71 -9.34 -10.18
CA TYR A 267 33.94 -8.10 -9.43
C TYR A 267 33.57 -8.28 -7.95
N GLY A 268 34.21 -7.50 -7.09
CA GLY A 268 33.84 -7.32 -5.69
C GLY A 268 33.71 -5.84 -5.34
N LEU A 269 32.62 -5.48 -4.65
CA LEU A 269 32.49 -4.23 -3.90
C LEU A 269 32.82 -4.51 -2.43
N GLN A 270 33.98 -4.03 -1.98
CA GLN A 270 34.54 -4.28 -0.67
C GLN A 270 34.28 -3.12 0.30
N ILE A 271 33.95 -3.43 1.55
CA ILE A 271 33.82 -2.49 2.68
C ILE A 271 34.87 -2.82 3.74
N ASP A 272 35.70 -1.83 4.12
CA ASP A 272 36.89 -2.00 4.96
C ASP A 272 36.98 -0.92 6.07
N PRO A 273 36.58 -1.24 7.33
CA PRO A 273 36.69 -0.35 8.50
C PRO A 273 38.11 -0.04 8.96
N LYS A 274 39.11 -0.73 8.40
CA LYS A 274 40.52 -0.46 8.71
C LYS A 274 41.10 0.66 7.87
N SER A 275 40.51 0.89 6.69
CA SER A 275 40.97 1.85 5.69
C SER A 275 40.01 3.03 5.47
N ASP A 276 38.89 3.09 6.19
CA ASP A 276 37.79 4.06 6.02
C ASP A 276 37.40 4.25 4.54
N ARG A 277 37.05 3.13 3.90
CA ARG A 277 36.97 3.05 2.44
C ARG A 277 36.09 1.91 1.93
N ILE A 278 35.42 2.16 0.81
CA ILE A 278 34.93 1.13 -0.11
C ILE A 278 35.79 1.06 -1.38
N ARG A 279 35.98 -0.14 -1.94
CA ARG A 279 36.62 -0.31 -3.26
C ARG A 279 35.90 -1.31 -4.15
N LEU A 280 35.84 -0.98 -5.44
CA LEU A 280 35.48 -1.89 -6.52
C LEU A 280 36.75 -2.53 -7.07
N TYR A 281 36.82 -3.86 -7.12
CA TYR A 281 38.02 -4.60 -7.51
C TYR A 281 37.71 -5.87 -8.32
N ASN A 282 38.66 -6.30 -9.14
CA ASN A 282 38.63 -7.58 -9.85
C ASN A 282 39.08 -8.70 -8.89
N THR A 283 38.22 -9.68 -8.61
CA THR A 283 38.50 -10.68 -7.56
C THR A 283 39.66 -11.63 -7.95
N LYS A 284 39.77 -12.00 -9.22
CA LYS A 284 40.82 -12.89 -9.75
C LYS A 284 42.24 -12.32 -9.63
N GLN A 285 42.38 -11.01 -9.77
CA GLN A 285 43.67 -10.31 -9.68
C GLN A 285 43.89 -9.62 -8.33
N ASN A 286 42.86 -9.56 -7.47
CA ASN A 286 42.74 -8.63 -6.33
C ASN A 286 43.01 -7.15 -6.71
N LYS A 287 42.85 -6.81 -8.00
CA LYS A 287 43.23 -5.51 -8.58
C LYS A 287 42.11 -4.50 -8.33
N GLU A 288 42.43 -3.44 -7.60
CA GLU A 288 41.57 -2.27 -7.44
C GLU A 288 41.27 -1.62 -8.80
N ILE A 289 39.98 -1.39 -9.07
CA ILE A 289 39.47 -0.71 -10.27
C ILE A 289 39.17 0.74 -9.90
N ALA A 290 38.43 0.95 -8.81
CA ALA A 290 38.14 2.26 -8.24
C ALA A 290 37.85 2.17 -6.72
N LYS A 291 37.81 3.32 -6.04
CA LYS A 291 37.58 3.44 -4.60
C LYS A 291 36.86 4.74 -4.26
N SER A 292 36.21 4.77 -3.10
CA SER A 292 35.78 6.00 -2.43
C SER A 292 36.04 5.88 -0.92
N ASN A 293 36.53 6.96 -0.31
CA ASN A 293 36.77 7.02 1.13
C ASN A 293 35.47 7.36 1.84
N VAL A 294 35.13 6.61 2.90
CA VAL A 294 33.88 6.73 3.66
C VAL A 294 34.13 6.34 5.11
N SER A 295 33.54 7.04 6.06
CA SER A 295 33.71 6.73 7.49
C SER A 295 33.02 5.41 7.84
N ILE A 296 33.78 4.40 8.30
CA ILE A 296 33.25 3.07 8.61
C ILE A 296 33.66 2.65 10.02
N GLU A 297 32.69 2.64 10.93
CA GLU A 297 32.84 2.14 12.29
C GLU A 297 32.42 0.68 12.38
N SER A 298 33.24 -0.15 13.02
CA SER A 298 32.93 -1.57 13.20
C SER A 298 31.76 -1.75 14.19
N GLY A 299 30.71 -2.45 13.77
CA GLY A 299 29.47 -2.64 14.52
C GLY A 299 28.26 -1.87 13.97
N ASN A 300 28.47 -0.77 13.23
CA ASN A 300 27.39 0.01 12.62
C ASN A 300 26.86 -0.62 11.32
N LEU A 301 25.65 -0.21 10.94
CA LEU A 301 24.92 -0.67 9.74
C LEU A 301 25.20 0.23 8.53
N TYR A 302 25.54 -0.38 7.40
CA TYR A 302 25.83 0.30 6.14
C TYR A 302 25.06 -0.30 4.97
N HIS A 303 24.15 0.45 4.37
CA HIS A 303 23.49 0.09 3.12
C HIS A 303 24.42 0.37 1.93
N ILE A 304 24.52 -0.57 1.00
CA ILE A 304 25.29 -0.43 -0.24
C ILE A 304 24.53 -1.03 -1.43
N ARG A 305 24.60 -0.35 -2.58
CA ARG A 305 23.96 -0.78 -3.84
C ARG A 305 24.90 -0.64 -5.03
N ILE A 306 24.84 -1.58 -5.95
CA ILE A 306 25.54 -1.61 -7.24
C ILE A 306 24.47 -1.60 -8.34
N LYS A 307 24.46 -0.61 -9.24
CA LYS A 307 23.79 -0.72 -10.54
C LYS A 307 24.83 -1.18 -11.57
N ALA A 308 24.52 -2.25 -12.29
CA ALA A 308 25.26 -2.73 -13.44
C ALA A 308 24.36 -2.68 -14.68
N GLU A 309 24.86 -2.06 -15.75
CA GLU A 309 24.08 -1.73 -16.95
C GLU A 309 25.04 -1.67 -18.15
N GLY A 310 24.99 -2.70 -19.01
CA GLY A 310 26.02 -2.94 -20.02
C GLY A 310 27.42 -3.04 -19.41
N THR A 311 28.32 -2.16 -19.83
CA THR A 311 29.66 -1.99 -19.25
C THR A 311 29.69 -1.10 -18.00
N SER A 312 28.66 -0.28 -17.76
CA SER A 312 28.68 0.73 -16.71
C SER A 312 28.38 0.11 -15.34
N LEU A 313 29.24 0.40 -14.36
CA LEU A 313 29.14 -0.02 -12.97
C LEU A 313 29.09 1.22 -12.07
N LYS A 314 27.95 1.41 -11.40
CA LYS A 314 27.65 2.58 -10.54
C LYS A 314 27.41 2.09 -9.11
N VAL A 315 28.19 2.55 -8.13
CA VAL A 315 28.09 2.15 -6.71
C VAL A 315 27.57 3.29 -5.86
N TYR A 316 26.53 3.01 -5.09
CA TYR A 316 25.85 3.92 -4.16
C TYR A 316 26.18 3.54 -2.72
N TRP A 317 26.27 4.54 -1.83
CA TRP A 317 26.64 4.39 -0.43
C TRP A 317 25.57 5.02 0.45
N GLN A 318 25.07 4.26 1.44
CA GLN A 318 23.83 4.58 2.15
C GLN A 318 22.69 4.93 1.16
N ASN A 319 21.74 5.77 1.57
CA ASN A 319 20.59 6.15 0.75
C ASN A 319 20.88 7.29 -0.25
N HIS A 320 22.14 7.46 -0.68
CA HIS A 320 22.52 8.54 -1.60
C HIS A 320 22.03 8.25 -3.03
N SER A 321 21.37 9.22 -3.68
CA SER A 321 20.92 9.09 -5.08
C SER A 321 22.07 9.12 -6.09
N GLU A 322 23.22 9.69 -5.71
CA GLU A 322 24.42 9.80 -6.55
C GLU A 322 25.40 8.66 -6.25
N PRO A 323 25.92 7.94 -7.27
CA PRO A 323 26.91 6.90 -7.07
C PRO A 323 28.30 7.49 -6.80
N VAL A 324 28.90 7.06 -5.68
CA VAL A 324 30.23 7.43 -5.18
C VAL A 324 31.38 6.73 -5.92
N ILE A 325 31.09 5.71 -6.73
CA ILE A 325 32.00 5.16 -7.75
C ILE A 325 31.22 5.00 -9.06
N ARG A 326 31.81 5.45 -10.16
CA ARG A 326 31.35 5.23 -11.54
C ARG A 326 32.55 4.70 -12.34
N VAL A 327 32.42 3.54 -13.00
CA VAL A 327 33.43 3.00 -13.93
C VAL A 327 32.76 2.21 -15.05
N ASP A 328 33.38 2.18 -16.22
CA ASP A 328 33.05 1.24 -17.30
C ASP A 328 34.03 0.07 -17.29
N SER A 329 33.52 -1.16 -17.40
CA SER A 329 34.34 -2.37 -17.46
C SER A 329 33.62 -3.53 -18.15
N ASP A 330 34.16 -3.94 -19.29
CA ASP A 330 33.75 -5.06 -20.15
C ASP A 330 34.27 -6.44 -19.68
N VAL A 331 35.25 -6.45 -18.77
CA VAL A 331 35.97 -7.67 -18.31
C VAL A 331 35.05 -8.79 -17.84
N TYR A 332 33.93 -8.45 -17.22
CA TYR A 332 32.80 -9.34 -16.95
C TYR A 332 31.48 -8.60 -17.21
N THR A 333 30.65 -9.13 -18.11
CA THR A 333 29.31 -8.60 -18.45
C THR A 333 28.17 -9.43 -17.86
N GLU A 334 28.47 -10.65 -17.40
CA GLU A 334 27.51 -11.59 -16.81
C GLU A 334 28.11 -12.37 -15.63
N GLY A 335 27.26 -13.00 -14.83
CA GLY A 335 27.67 -14.05 -13.88
C GLY A 335 26.94 -14.02 -12.55
N PHE A 336 27.37 -14.88 -11.65
CA PHE A 336 26.78 -15.12 -10.33
C PHE A 336 26.99 -13.97 -9.34
N LEU A 337 26.06 -13.90 -8.39
CA LEU A 337 26.05 -12.98 -7.26
C LEU A 337 26.48 -13.69 -5.97
N GLY A 338 27.07 -12.97 -5.03
CA GLY A 338 27.48 -13.56 -3.76
C GLY A 338 28.02 -12.59 -2.72
N LEU A 339 28.46 -13.16 -1.61
CA LEU A 339 29.02 -12.49 -0.46
C LEU A 339 30.39 -13.06 -0.15
N HIS A 340 31.27 -12.23 0.38
CA HIS A 340 32.56 -12.62 0.92
C HIS A 340 32.83 -11.90 2.24
N ALA A 341 33.45 -12.63 3.17
CA ALA A 341 33.95 -12.09 4.42
C ALA A 341 35.38 -12.59 4.67
N SER A 342 36.25 -11.73 5.17
CA SER A 342 37.59 -12.12 5.64
C SER A 342 37.95 -11.44 6.97
N ASN A 343 38.92 -12.02 7.68
CA ASN A 343 39.58 -11.46 8.85
C ASN A 343 38.72 -11.19 10.12
N GLY A 344 37.48 -11.68 10.16
CA GLY A 344 36.62 -11.65 11.36
C GLY A 344 35.18 -12.00 11.01
N SER A 345 34.22 -11.29 11.60
CA SER A 345 32.78 -11.49 11.39
C SER A 345 32.12 -10.34 10.63
N VAL A 346 31.27 -10.68 9.67
CA VAL A 346 30.46 -9.74 8.88
C VAL A 346 29.02 -10.26 8.81
N VAL A 347 28.04 -9.38 8.95
CA VAL A 347 26.61 -9.68 8.77
C VAL A 347 26.11 -9.02 7.49
N PHE A 348 25.27 -9.73 6.74
CA PHE A 348 24.56 -9.22 5.57
C PHE A 348 23.05 -9.42 5.74
N GLN A 349 22.25 -8.40 5.44
CA GLN A 349 20.78 -8.40 5.55
C GLN A 349 20.18 -7.62 4.37
N ASN A 350 18.90 -7.82 4.06
CA ASN A 350 18.22 -7.17 2.92
C ASN A 350 18.99 -7.32 1.59
N ILE A 351 19.57 -8.50 1.36
CA ILE A 351 20.44 -8.83 0.22
C ILE A 351 19.57 -9.03 -1.02
N LYS A 352 19.32 -7.98 -1.81
CA LYS A 352 18.37 -8.02 -2.93
C LYS A 352 19.01 -7.79 -4.29
N ILE A 353 18.49 -8.47 -5.30
CA ILE A 353 18.68 -8.13 -6.72
C ILE A 353 17.42 -7.46 -7.27
N SER A 354 17.54 -6.64 -8.31
CA SER A 354 16.39 -6.11 -9.07
C SER A 354 15.52 -7.25 -9.61
N GLU A 355 14.21 -7.17 -9.39
CA GLU A 355 13.27 -8.25 -9.65
C GLU A 355 12.01 -7.78 -10.40
N MET A 356 11.18 -8.74 -10.81
CA MET A 356 9.86 -8.47 -11.36
C MET A 356 8.86 -8.15 -10.24
N ASN A 357 8.28 -6.94 -10.30
CA ASN A 357 7.12 -6.54 -9.52
C ASN A 357 5.96 -7.50 -9.81
N SER A 358 5.51 -8.24 -8.79
CA SER A 358 4.45 -9.25 -8.97
C SER A 358 3.74 -9.57 -7.65
N ASN A 359 2.51 -10.10 -7.74
CA ASN A 359 1.81 -10.77 -6.63
C ASN A 359 1.71 -12.30 -6.84
N LEU A 360 2.45 -12.83 -7.81
CA LEU A 360 2.51 -14.26 -8.12
C LEU A 360 3.71 -14.89 -7.39
N ASP A 361 3.44 -15.90 -6.57
CA ASP A 361 4.44 -16.57 -5.72
C ASP A 361 4.82 -17.95 -6.31
N GLY A 362 6.03 -18.43 -5.99
CA GLY A 362 6.42 -19.82 -6.26
C GLY A 362 6.85 -20.15 -7.69
N TRP A 363 7.46 -19.20 -8.40
CA TRP A 363 7.97 -19.37 -9.77
C TRP A 363 8.91 -20.58 -9.95
N VAL A 364 8.64 -21.39 -10.96
CA VAL A 364 9.44 -22.56 -11.39
C VAL A 364 9.70 -22.46 -12.90
N SER A 365 10.97 -22.53 -13.30
CA SER A 365 11.37 -22.50 -14.72
C SER A 365 11.32 -23.90 -15.37
N TYR A 366 10.88 -23.95 -16.62
CA TYR A 366 10.77 -25.13 -17.47
C TYR A 366 11.38 -24.82 -18.85
N ASN A 367 12.51 -25.47 -19.16
CA ASN A 367 13.39 -25.17 -20.30
C ASN A 367 13.98 -23.75 -20.27
N GLY A 368 14.93 -23.50 -21.18
CA GLY A 368 15.58 -22.21 -21.38
C GLY A 368 16.32 -21.68 -20.15
N GLU A 369 16.58 -20.38 -20.15
CA GLU A 369 17.25 -19.67 -19.06
C GLU A 369 16.38 -18.50 -18.58
N TRP A 370 16.39 -18.26 -17.27
CA TRP A 370 15.60 -17.21 -16.62
C TRP A 370 16.45 -16.52 -15.56
N ALA A 371 16.55 -15.19 -15.64
CA ALA A 371 17.40 -14.37 -14.77
C ALA A 371 16.69 -13.06 -14.35
N PRO A 372 16.89 -12.57 -13.12
CA PRO A 372 16.49 -11.22 -12.74
C PRO A 372 17.20 -10.16 -13.61
N HIS A 373 16.54 -9.02 -13.84
CA HIS A 373 17.05 -7.94 -14.69
C HIS A 373 16.69 -6.56 -14.11
N LEU A 374 17.27 -5.47 -14.63
CA LEU A 374 16.74 -4.11 -14.39
C LEU A 374 15.27 -3.99 -14.84
N GLU A 375 14.90 -4.75 -15.86
CA GLU A 375 13.57 -4.76 -16.49
C GLU A 375 12.70 -5.93 -16.00
N GLY A 376 12.85 -6.30 -14.73
CA GLY A 376 12.06 -7.35 -14.09
C GLY A 376 12.71 -8.73 -14.19
N VAL A 377 12.19 -9.60 -15.05
CA VAL A 377 12.77 -10.92 -15.32
C VAL A 377 13.02 -11.12 -16.82
N LYS A 378 14.24 -11.55 -17.15
CA LYS A 378 14.71 -11.90 -18.50
C LYS A 378 14.54 -13.40 -18.72
N GLY A 379 13.88 -13.80 -19.81
CA GLY A 379 13.78 -15.18 -20.27
C GLY A 379 14.45 -15.35 -21.65
N VAL A 380 15.14 -16.48 -21.85
CA VAL A 380 15.89 -16.78 -23.09
C VAL A 380 15.51 -18.16 -23.63
N SER A 381 15.19 -18.24 -24.93
CA SER A 381 14.81 -19.47 -25.62
C SER A 381 15.58 -19.67 -26.93
N LEU A 382 16.34 -20.77 -27.02
CA LEU A 382 17.07 -21.19 -28.23
C LEU A 382 16.18 -21.79 -29.34
N GLY A 383 14.88 -21.52 -29.36
CA GLY A 383 13.94 -21.90 -30.43
C GLY A 383 13.61 -23.40 -30.57
N ALA A 384 14.38 -24.29 -29.94
CA ALA A 384 14.16 -25.74 -30.00
C ALA A 384 12.89 -26.22 -29.28
N ASN A 385 12.45 -25.48 -28.25
CA ASN A 385 11.21 -25.71 -27.48
C ASN A 385 10.68 -24.39 -26.93
N ASN A 386 9.40 -24.35 -26.56
CA ASN A 386 8.88 -23.29 -25.70
C ASN A 386 9.63 -23.28 -24.34
N THR A 387 10.01 -22.10 -23.89
CA THR A 387 10.60 -21.83 -22.58
C THR A 387 9.53 -21.19 -21.70
N TYR A 388 9.36 -21.69 -20.47
CA TYR A 388 8.33 -21.22 -19.55
C TYR A 388 8.87 -20.93 -18.16
N GLN A 389 8.22 -20.01 -17.45
CA GLN A 389 8.32 -19.87 -16.00
C GLN A 389 6.91 -19.83 -15.43
N VAL A 390 6.59 -20.69 -14.45
CA VAL A 390 5.20 -20.91 -13.98
C VAL A 390 5.15 -20.69 -12.46
N ALA A 391 4.22 -19.85 -12.00
CA ALA A 391 3.97 -19.57 -10.59
C ALA A 391 3.11 -20.67 -9.93
N GLU A 392 3.19 -20.82 -8.60
CA GLU A 392 2.25 -21.67 -7.85
C GLU A 392 0.89 -20.99 -7.65
N THR A 393 0.81 -19.65 -7.75
CA THR A 393 -0.45 -18.91 -7.65
C THR A 393 -1.46 -19.39 -8.69
N THR A 394 -2.69 -19.70 -8.25
CA THR A 394 -3.82 -20.09 -9.11
C THR A 394 -5.04 -19.22 -8.87
N LYS A 395 -5.77 -18.87 -9.94
CA LYS A 395 -7.11 -18.26 -9.87
C LYS A 395 -8.01 -18.87 -10.96
N ALA A 396 -9.31 -18.91 -10.69
CA ALA A 396 -10.32 -19.25 -11.68
C ALA A 396 -10.61 -18.03 -12.56
N ASP A 397 -11.21 -17.00 -11.98
CA ASP A 397 -11.60 -15.76 -12.64
C ASP A 397 -10.74 -14.60 -12.12
N PHE A 398 -10.20 -13.81 -13.04
CA PHE A 398 -9.14 -12.84 -12.74
C PHE A 398 -9.07 -11.68 -13.75
N VAL A 399 -8.40 -10.61 -13.34
CA VAL A 399 -7.70 -9.69 -14.23
C VAL A 399 -6.21 -9.99 -14.11
N LEU A 400 -5.54 -10.25 -15.24
CA LEU A 400 -4.10 -10.50 -15.34
C LEU A 400 -3.46 -9.35 -16.12
N GLU A 401 -2.64 -8.56 -15.42
CA GLU A 401 -1.86 -7.44 -15.93
C GLU A 401 -0.41 -7.90 -16.17
N GLY A 402 0.31 -7.30 -17.13
CA GLY A 402 1.75 -7.49 -17.25
C GLY A 402 2.39 -6.77 -18.43
N ASP A 403 3.60 -6.22 -18.21
CA ASP A 403 4.42 -5.60 -19.25
C ASP A 403 5.31 -6.66 -19.91
N VAL A 404 5.36 -6.66 -21.24
CA VAL A 404 6.05 -7.66 -22.07
C VAL A 404 6.88 -6.97 -23.15
N LYS A 405 8.19 -7.24 -23.18
CA LYS A 405 9.10 -6.76 -24.24
C LYS A 405 9.83 -7.92 -24.90
N VAL A 406 9.81 -8.03 -26.23
CA VAL A 406 10.75 -8.88 -26.99
C VAL A 406 12.04 -8.08 -27.20
N ASP A 407 13.19 -8.72 -27.01
CA ASP A 407 14.51 -8.09 -27.16
C ASP A 407 14.77 -7.69 -28.63
N ALA A 408 15.30 -6.48 -28.84
CA ALA A 408 15.56 -5.90 -30.15
C ALA A 408 16.52 -6.75 -31.01
N ASP A 409 17.52 -7.38 -30.39
CA ASP A 409 18.46 -8.26 -31.08
C ASP A 409 17.82 -9.60 -31.51
N THR A 410 16.58 -9.88 -31.09
CA THR A 410 15.86 -11.12 -31.39
C THR A 410 14.59 -10.85 -32.19
N ALA A 411 14.75 -10.31 -33.41
CA ALA A 411 13.66 -9.95 -34.34
C ALA A 411 12.62 -11.07 -34.63
N TYR A 412 13.01 -12.34 -34.52
CA TYR A 412 12.12 -13.51 -34.69
C TYR A 412 11.65 -14.13 -33.36
N GLY A 413 12.01 -13.49 -32.25
CA GLY A 413 11.64 -13.86 -30.90
C GLY A 413 10.17 -13.57 -30.61
N THR A 414 9.62 -14.30 -29.63
CA THR A 414 8.22 -14.17 -29.25
C THR A 414 8.07 -14.37 -27.74
N ALA A 415 7.12 -13.66 -27.13
CA ALA A 415 6.91 -13.61 -25.69
C ALA A 415 5.43 -13.76 -25.35
N GLY A 416 5.09 -14.16 -24.11
CA GLY A 416 3.68 -14.23 -23.73
C GLY A 416 3.41 -14.47 -22.24
N LEU A 417 2.17 -14.17 -21.85
CA LEU A 417 1.61 -14.45 -20.52
C LEU A 417 0.79 -15.74 -20.59
N VAL A 418 1.08 -16.67 -19.68
CA VAL A 418 0.42 -17.99 -19.57
C VAL A 418 -0.58 -17.96 -18.41
N PHE A 419 -1.76 -18.55 -18.60
CA PHE A 419 -2.80 -18.56 -17.56
C PHE A 419 -3.71 -19.80 -17.62
N ARG A 420 -4.35 -20.08 -16.47
CA ARG A 420 -5.14 -21.31 -16.22
C ARG A 420 -4.37 -22.60 -16.56
N ALA A 421 -3.05 -22.60 -16.41
CA ALA A 421 -2.18 -23.69 -16.84
C ALA A 421 -2.00 -24.82 -15.79
N ASN A 422 -1.52 -25.98 -16.23
CA ASN A 422 -0.88 -26.96 -15.33
C ASN A 422 0.58 -26.58 -15.03
N SER A 423 1.19 -27.25 -14.04
CA SER A 423 2.52 -26.87 -13.52
C SER A 423 3.62 -26.75 -14.56
N ASP A 424 3.60 -27.56 -15.61
CA ASP A 424 4.61 -27.62 -16.68
C ASP A 424 4.21 -26.87 -17.96
N ALA A 425 3.11 -26.10 -17.92
CA ALA A 425 2.55 -25.36 -19.05
C ALA A 425 2.31 -26.19 -20.33
N THR A 426 2.07 -27.50 -20.19
CA THR A 426 1.68 -28.38 -21.32
C THR A 426 0.20 -28.28 -21.69
N ARG A 427 -0.62 -27.65 -20.83
CA ARG A 427 -2.05 -27.37 -21.00
C ARG A 427 -2.41 -26.09 -20.27
N GLY A 428 -3.34 -25.32 -20.81
CA GLY A 428 -3.68 -23.98 -20.33
C GLY A 428 -3.86 -23.03 -21.52
N TYR A 429 -3.94 -21.74 -21.25
CA TYR A 429 -3.93 -20.71 -22.28
C TYR A 429 -2.65 -19.88 -22.24
N MET A 430 -2.33 -19.27 -23.38
CA MET A 430 -1.21 -18.33 -23.52
C MET A 430 -1.61 -17.17 -24.42
N LEU A 431 -1.48 -15.94 -23.90
CA LEU A 431 -1.54 -14.73 -24.69
C LEU A 431 -0.13 -14.40 -25.18
N LYS A 432 0.08 -14.37 -26.50
CA LYS A 432 1.38 -14.30 -27.13
C LYS A 432 1.53 -13.07 -28.03
N LEU A 433 2.62 -12.33 -27.81
CA LEU A 433 3.16 -11.28 -28.66
C LEU A 433 4.00 -11.94 -29.77
N ASP A 434 3.65 -11.70 -31.03
CA ASP A 434 4.26 -12.37 -32.18
C ASP A 434 4.70 -11.39 -33.28
N PRO A 435 5.94 -10.82 -33.19
CA PRO A 435 6.49 -9.89 -34.17
C PRO A 435 6.50 -10.46 -35.59
N ASN A 436 6.78 -11.76 -35.73
CA ASN A 436 6.84 -12.47 -37.02
C ASN A 436 5.54 -12.37 -37.84
N LEU A 437 4.41 -12.21 -37.16
CA LEU A 437 3.07 -12.21 -37.76
C LEU A 437 2.36 -10.85 -37.63
N ASN A 438 2.93 -9.87 -36.92
CA ASN A 438 2.26 -8.65 -36.47
C ASN A 438 0.90 -8.95 -35.83
N LYS A 439 0.91 -9.84 -34.83
CA LYS A 439 -0.30 -10.31 -34.15
C LYS A 439 -0.14 -10.46 -32.64
N ILE A 440 -1.26 -10.21 -31.96
CA ILE A 440 -1.55 -10.71 -30.61
C ILE A 440 -2.33 -12.02 -30.77
N ARG A 441 -1.92 -13.10 -30.09
CA ARG A 441 -2.48 -14.45 -30.29
C ARG A 441 -2.88 -15.08 -28.95
N LEU A 442 -4.14 -15.47 -28.81
CA LEU A 442 -4.60 -16.30 -27.68
C LEU A 442 -4.60 -17.77 -28.12
N LEU A 443 -3.71 -18.56 -27.50
CA LEU A 443 -3.52 -19.98 -27.80
C LEU A 443 -3.99 -20.87 -26.65
N ASP A 444 -4.47 -22.06 -26.98
CA ASP A 444 -4.67 -23.22 -26.13
C ASP A 444 -3.43 -24.13 -26.29
N LEU A 445 -2.72 -24.33 -25.18
CA LEU A 445 -1.42 -25.01 -25.13
C LEU A 445 -1.53 -26.52 -25.42
N ASN A 446 -2.72 -27.11 -25.36
CA ASN A 446 -2.93 -28.52 -25.68
C ASN A 446 -2.98 -28.74 -27.20
N GLY A 447 -1.81 -28.70 -27.83
CA GLY A 447 -1.63 -28.85 -29.28
C GLY A 447 -1.64 -27.53 -30.06
N ASP A 448 -1.27 -26.41 -29.39
CA ASP A 448 -1.09 -25.07 -29.98
C ASP A 448 -2.30 -24.55 -30.79
N ARG A 449 -3.52 -24.94 -30.40
CA ARG A 449 -4.76 -24.49 -31.03
C ARG A 449 -4.90 -22.98 -30.82
N THR A 450 -5.03 -22.21 -31.90
CA THR A 450 -5.39 -20.79 -31.76
C THR A 450 -6.86 -20.68 -31.35
N VAL A 451 -7.12 -19.99 -30.23
CA VAL A 451 -8.47 -19.67 -29.73
C VAL A 451 -8.94 -18.35 -30.36
N SER A 452 -8.06 -17.36 -30.45
CA SER A 452 -8.29 -16.11 -31.18
C SER A 452 -6.97 -15.43 -31.56
N MET A 453 -7.00 -14.48 -32.48
CA MET A 453 -5.88 -13.61 -32.83
C MET A 453 -6.39 -12.23 -33.25
N ALA A 454 -5.56 -11.21 -33.07
CA ALA A 454 -5.81 -9.83 -33.51
C ALA A 454 -4.56 -9.26 -34.18
N ASP A 455 -4.74 -8.41 -35.19
CA ASP A 455 -3.66 -7.71 -35.88
C ASP A 455 -3.14 -6.53 -35.04
N ARG A 456 -1.82 -6.38 -34.97
CA ARG A 456 -1.14 -5.31 -34.21
C ARG A 456 0.26 -5.12 -34.78
N ASN A 457 0.71 -3.87 -35.00
CA ASN A 457 2.14 -3.66 -35.31
C ASN A 457 2.97 -3.98 -34.06
N VAL A 458 3.88 -4.94 -34.17
CA VAL A 458 4.68 -5.44 -33.06
C VAL A 458 6.15 -5.17 -33.34
N GLU A 459 6.68 -4.14 -32.69
CA GLU A 459 8.08 -3.70 -32.77
C GLU A 459 8.89 -4.43 -31.69
N VAL A 460 10.06 -4.99 -32.05
CA VAL A 460 11.01 -5.52 -31.07
C VAL A 460 11.78 -4.39 -30.40
N GLY A 461 12.18 -4.57 -29.14
CA GLY A 461 12.72 -3.51 -28.30
C GLY A 461 11.66 -2.63 -27.62
N LYS A 462 10.38 -2.72 -28.02
CA LYS A 462 9.26 -2.00 -27.42
C LYS A 462 8.55 -2.83 -26.35
N THR A 463 8.17 -2.17 -25.27
CA THR A 463 7.33 -2.74 -24.20
C THR A 463 5.86 -2.61 -24.57
N TYR A 464 5.13 -3.71 -24.45
CA TYR A 464 3.68 -3.80 -24.63
C TYR A 464 3.01 -4.10 -23.28
N HIS A 465 1.91 -3.40 -22.96
CA HIS A 465 1.16 -3.64 -21.73
C HIS A 465 -0.06 -4.52 -22.01
N PHE A 466 -0.17 -5.68 -21.35
CA PHE A 466 -1.27 -6.62 -21.52
C PHE A 466 -2.21 -6.62 -20.31
N GLU A 467 -3.52 -6.57 -20.57
CA GLU A 467 -4.58 -6.67 -19.56
C GLU A 467 -5.61 -7.74 -19.99
N VAL A 468 -5.68 -8.86 -19.27
CA VAL A 468 -6.54 -10.02 -19.61
C VAL A 468 -7.63 -10.20 -18.56
N HIS A 469 -8.88 -9.92 -18.94
CA HIS A 469 -10.06 -10.22 -18.12
C HIS A 469 -10.55 -11.64 -18.43
N ALA A 470 -10.56 -12.52 -17.43
CA ALA A 470 -11.08 -13.87 -17.51
C ALA A 470 -12.27 -14.03 -16.54
N GLU A 471 -13.48 -14.16 -17.08
CA GLU A 471 -14.73 -14.32 -16.31
C GLU A 471 -15.50 -15.55 -16.81
N GLY A 472 -15.46 -16.65 -16.05
CA GLY A 472 -16.04 -17.92 -16.43
C GLY A 472 -15.34 -18.49 -17.67
N SER A 473 -16.03 -18.47 -18.81
CA SER A 473 -15.48 -18.82 -20.12
C SER A 473 -15.24 -17.61 -21.04
N ASN A 474 -15.53 -16.39 -20.59
CA ASN A 474 -15.29 -15.16 -21.34
C ASN A 474 -13.85 -14.70 -21.16
N PHE A 475 -13.21 -14.29 -22.25
CA PHE A 475 -11.91 -13.62 -22.25
C PHE A 475 -12.01 -12.30 -23.01
N LYS A 476 -11.66 -11.19 -22.35
CA LYS A 476 -11.29 -9.93 -23.02
C LYS A 476 -9.80 -9.68 -22.84
N VAL A 477 -9.15 -9.16 -23.87
CA VAL A 477 -7.74 -8.74 -23.84
C VAL A 477 -7.65 -7.31 -24.33
N TYR A 478 -7.04 -6.45 -23.53
CA TYR A 478 -6.63 -5.09 -23.91
C TYR A 478 -5.11 -5.05 -24.03
N VAL A 479 -4.60 -4.19 -24.93
CA VAL A 479 -3.17 -4.04 -25.21
C VAL A 479 -2.84 -2.55 -25.35
N ASP A 480 -1.81 -2.08 -24.65
CA ASP A 480 -1.30 -0.70 -24.60
C ASP A 480 -2.37 0.37 -24.30
N GLY A 481 -3.22 0.09 -23.31
CA GLY A 481 -4.19 1.04 -22.75
C GLY A 481 -5.39 1.36 -23.65
N TYR A 482 -5.51 0.76 -24.84
CA TYR A 482 -6.64 1.04 -25.73
C TYR A 482 -7.98 0.60 -25.10
N ALA A 483 -9.00 1.45 -25.22
CA ALA A 483 -10.31 1.25 -24.57
C ALA A 483 -11.05 -0.02 -25.05
N ASP A 484 -10.98 -0.32 -26.34
CA ASP A 484 -11.58 -1.54 -26.93
C ASP A 484 -10.66 -2.77 -26.78
N PRO A 485 -11.22 -3.95 -26.42
CA PRO A 485 -10.44 -5.17 -26.29
C PRO A 485 -10.09 -5.75 -27.67
N VAL A 486 -8.80 -5.89 -27.97
CA VAL A 486 -8.28 -6.48 -29.22
C VAL A 486 -8.73 -7.93 -29.41
N ILE A 487 -8.99 -8.67 -28.34
CA ILE A 487 -9.63 -10.00 -28.37
C ILE A 487 -10.81 -10.01 -27.39
N ASN A 488 -11.98 -10.46 -27.87
CA ASN A 488 -13.17 -10.72 -27.06
C ASN A 488 -13.77 -12.07 -27.52
N VAL A 489 -13.61 -13.13 -26.72
CA VAL A 489 -13.89 -14.51 -27.13
C VAL A 489 -14.41 -15.36 -25.97
N LYS A 490 -15.02 -16.52 -26.29
CA LYS A 490 -15.48 -17.51 -25.31
C LYS A 490 -14.77 -18.85 -25.53
N ASP A 491 -14.10 -19.37 -24.51
CA ASP A 491 -13.56 -20.73 -24.48
C ASP A 491 -13.65 -21.33 -23.06
N SER A 492 -13.94 -22.62 -22.96
CA SER A 492 -14.17 -23.33 -21.70
C SER A 492 -13.26 -24.55 -21.51
N ALA A 493 -12.18 -24.69 -22.27
CA ALA A 493 -11.19 -25.76 -22.10
C ALA A 493 -10.58 -25.77 -20.69
N TYR A 494 -10.29 -24.58 -20.13
CA TYR A 494 -9.75 -24.41 -18.78
C TYR A 494 -10.51 -23.35 -18.00
N SER A 495 -10.93 -23.68 -16.76
CA SER A 495 -11.66 -22.80 -15.84
C SER A 495 -10.84 -22.34 -14.62
N ASN A 496 -9.69 -22.96 -14.35
CA ASN A 496 -8.77 -22.62 -13.27
C ASN A 496 -7.40 -23.22 -13.56
N GLY A 497 -6.34 -22.58 -13.05
CA GLY A 497 -4.98 -23.11 -13.09
C GLY A 497 -3.95 -22.04 -12.73
N LYS A 498 -2.69 -22.31 -13.05
CA LYS A 498 -1.52 -21.46 -12.73
C LYS A 498 -1.33 -20.33 -13.74
N PHE A 499 -0.56 -19.34 -13.31
CA PHE A 499 -0.02 -18.26 -14.15
C PHE A 499 1.42 -18.56 -14.55
N GLY A 500 1.90 -17.95 -15.64
CA GLY A 500 3.27 -18.10 -16.11
C GLY A 500 3.68 -17.09 -17.16
N LEU A 501 4.92 -17.23 -17.63
CA LEU A 501 5.56 -16.47 -18.70
C LEU A 501 6.05 -17.46 -19.78
N ASN A 502 6.07 -17.04 -21.05
CA ASN A 502 6.60 -17.81 -22.18
C ASN A 502 7.62 -17.00 -22.97
N VAL A 503 8.72 -17.66 -23.39
CA VAL A 503 9.63 -17.16 -24.43
C VAL A 503 9.85 -18.25 -25.47
N TYR A 504 9.90 -17.88 -26.74
CA TYR A 504 10.25 -18.78 -27.83
C TYR A 504 11.08 -18.08 -28.91
N ASN A 505 12.20 -18.72 -29.28
CA ASN A 505 13.10 -18.33 -30.37
C ASN A 505 13.72 -16.93 -30.26
N GLY A 506 14.08 -16.52 -29.04
CA GLY A 506 14.65 -15.21 -28.75
C GLY A 506 14.76 -14.93 -27.26
N THR A 507 14.85 -13.64 -26.94
CA THR A 507 14.96 -13.11 -25.57
C THR A 507 13.76 -12.21 -25.30
N ALA A 508 13.26 -12.22 -24.07
CA ALA A 508 12.17 -11.34 -23.65
C ALA A 508 12.28 -10.93 -22.18
N TYR A 509 11.62 -9.83 -21.84
CA TYR A 509 11.58 -9.23 -20.51
C TYR A 509 10.14 -9.08 -20.05
N PHE A 510 9.91 -9.30 -18.76
CA PHE A 510 8.60 -9.24 -18.12
C PHE A 510 8.66 -8.43 -16.83
N GLN A 511 7.76 -7.46 -16.69
CA GLN A 511 7.69 -6.56 -15.53
C GLN A 511 6.22 -6.32 -15.13
N ASN A 512 5.98 -5.91 -13.88
CA ASN A 512 4.65 -5.56 -13.36
C ASN A 512 3.56 -6.64 -13.60
N VAL A 513 3.91 -7.93 -13.49
CA VAL A 513 2.99 -9.04 -13.81
C VAL A 513 2.13 -9.38 -12.60
N TYR A 514 0.84 -9.08 -12.65
CA TYR A 514 -0.08 -9.22 -11.51
C TYR A 514 -1.36 -9.98 -11.89
N ALA A 515 -1.85 -10.86 -11.02
CA ALA A 515 -3.19 -11.42 -11.14
C ALA A 515 -4.07 -11.02 -9.93
N THR A 516 -5.14 -10.28 -10.21
CA THR A 516 -6.17 -9.91 -9.23
C THR A 516 -7.40 -10.80 -9.45
N THR A 517 -8.18 -11.16 -8.42
CA THR A 517 -9.42 -11.91 -8.65
C THR A 517 -10.44 -11.00 -9.35
N PHE A 518 -11.27 -11.52 -10.25
CA PHE A 518 -12.25 -10.69 -10.98
C PHE A 518 -13.31 -10.06 -10.06
N ASP A 519 -13.56 -10.65 -8.89
CA ASP A 519 -14.41 -10.07 -7.83
C ASP A 519 -13.68 -9.13 -6.86
N ASP A 520 -12.34 -9.09 -6.89
CA ASP A 520 -11.52 -8.23 -6.03
C ASP A 520 -11.06 -6.95 -6.75
N TYR A 521 -10.89 -6.97 -8.08
CA TYR A 521 -10.31 -5.90 -8.88
C TYR A 521 -11.04 -4.56 -8.70
N TYR A 522 -10.30 -3.52 -8.27
CA TYR A 522 -10.82 -2.19 -7.94
C TYR A 522 -12.04 -2.23 -7.00
N SER A 523 -12.00 -3.08 -5.97
CA SER A 523 -13.09 -3.22 -4.99
C SER A 523 -12.60 -3.33 -3.54
N GLU A 524 -11.40 -2.82 -3.27
CA GLU A 524 -10.87 -2.62 -1.92
C GLU A 524 -11.72 -1.59 -1.14
N LEU A 525 -11.60 -1.56 0.19
CA LEU A 525 -12.22 -0.50 1.00
C LEU A 525 -11.71 0.87 0.51
N TYR A 526 -12.60 1.87 0.55
CA TYR A 526 -12.37 3.24 0.06
C TYR A 526 -12.12 3.39 -1.45
N ARG A 527 -12.03 2.32 -2.24
CA ARG A 527 -11.63 2.40 -3.66
C ARG A 527 -12.67 3.16 -4.51
N PRO A 528 -12.36 4.34 -5.07
CA PRO A 528 -13.29 5.10 -5.89
C PRO A 528 -13.73 4.32 -7.14
N GLN A 529 -15.02 4.35 -7.43
CA GLN A 529 -15.66 3.62 -8.51
C GLN A 529 -15.82 4.47 -9.78
N TYR A 530 -15.64 5.79 -9.74
CA TYR A 530 -15.61 6.63 -10.95
C TYR A 530 -14.54 7.75 -10.94
N HIS A 531 -13.74 7.86 -9.87
CA HIS A 531 -12.51 8.68 -9.86
C HIS A 531 -11.28 7.85 -10.28
N PHE A 532 -10.28 8.48 -10.90
CA PHE A 532 -9.03 7.78 -11.25
C PHE A 532 -8.18 7.48 -10.02
N THR A 533 -7.73 6.23 -9.90
CA THR A 533 -6.68 5.80 -8.95
C THR A 533 -5.73 4.81 -9.62
N GLN A 534 -4.44 4.82 -9.23
CA GLN A 534 -3.54 3.71 -9.55
C GLN A 534 -4.07 2.40 -8.95
N ALA A 535 -4.02 1.29 -9.70
CA ALA A 535 -4.37 -0.03 -9.17
C ALA A 535 -3.53 -0.39 -7.94
N ARG A 536 -2.26 0.04 -7.92
CA ARG A 536 -1.27 -0.16 -6.85
C ARG A 536 -0.31 1.04 -6.84
N GLY A 537 0.20 1.44 -5.68
CA GLY A 537 1.11 2.59 -5.59
C GLY A 537 0.38 3.93 -5.50
N SER A 538 1.09 5.03 -5.74
CA SER A 538 0.61 6.39 -5.43
C SER A 538 0.19 7.16 -6.69
N ALA A 539 -0.87 7.96 -6.56
CA ALA A 539 -1.15 9.06 -7.47
C ALA A 539 -1.09 10.38 -6.70
N SER A 540 -0.23 11.31 -7.12
CA SER A 540 -0.36 12.74 -6.79
C SER A 540 -0.64 13.57 -8.02
N ASP A 541 0.02 14.72 -8.16
CA ASP A 541 -0.19 15.76 -9.17
C ASP A 541 -0.51 15.16 -10.56
N PRO A 542 -1.63 15.52 -11.21
CA PRO A 542 -1.81 15.26 -12.62
C PRO A 542 -0.76 16.04 -13.41
N ASN A 543 -0.21 15.41 -14.43
CA ASN A 543 0.82 15.97 -15.29
C ASN A 543 0.44 15.71 -16.75
N GLY A 544 1.06 16.43 -17.67
CA GLY A 544 1.02 16.07 -19.09
C GLY A 544 -0.38 16.00 -19.71
N LEU A 545 -1.40 16.64 -19.11
CA LEU A 545 -2.78 16.52 -19.54
C LEU A 545 -2.93 17.06 -20.97
N VAL A 546 -3.12 16.15 -21.94
CA VAL A 546 -3.19 16.45 -23.38
C VAL A 546 -4.21 15.54 -24.05
N TYR A 547 -4.91 16.04 -25.06
CA TYR A 547 -5.70 15.21 -25.97
C TYR A 547 -4.92 14.95 -27.26
N TYR A 548 -4.85 13.69 -27.70
CA TYR A 548 -4.17 13.34 -28.95
C TYR A 548 -4.83 12.16 -29.67
N GLU A 549 -5.05 12.33 -30.98
CA GLU A 549 -5.56 11.31 -31.91
C GLU A 549 -6.72 10.42 -31.40
N GLY A 550 -7.66 11.00 -30.62
CA GLY A 550 -8.83 10.30 -30.08
C GLY A 550 -8.81 10.03 -28.58
N GLU A 551 -7.68 10.24 -27.90
CA GLU A 551 -7.47 9.86 -26.50
C GLU A 551 -7.06 11.06 -25.63
N TYR A 552 -7.67 11.16 -24.45
CA TYR A 552 -7.21 12.01 -23.35
C TYR A 552 -6.12 11.28 -22.57
N HIS A 553 -4.97 11.92 -22.41
CA HIS A 553 -3.82 11.41 -21.68
C HIS A 553 -3.79 11.99 -20.26
N LEU A 554 -3.77 11.11 -19.27
CA LEU A 554 -3.53 11.43 -17.86
C LEU A 554 -2.16 10.88 -17.46
N PHE A 555 -1.14 11.73 -17.45
CA PHE A 555 0.08 11.43 -16.71
C PHE A 555 -0.11 11.88 -15.27
N HIS A 556 0.63 11.30 -14.33
CA HIS A 556 0.66 11.80 -12.95
C HIS A 556 1.92 11.38 -12.23
N GLN A 557 2.24 12.09 -11.16
CA GLN A 557 3.32 11.75 -10.24
C GLN A 557 3.13 10.37 -9.59
N ASP A 558 4.17 9.54 -9.65
CA ASP A 558 4.36 8.32 -8.86
C ASP A 558 5.83 8.24 -8.35
N GLY A 559 6.09 8.91 -7.22
CA GLY A 559 7.41 8.94 -6.58
C GLY A 559 8.47 9.65 -7.42
N GLY A 560 8.14 10.76 -8.06
CA GLY A 560 9.05 11.51 -8.94
C GLY A 560 9.28 10.83 -10.30
N LYS A 561 8.25 10.18 -10.81
CA LYS A 561 8.13 9.60 -12.16
C LYS A 561 6.77 9.98 -12.70
N TRP A 562 6.60 10.00 -14.01
CA TRP A 562 5.29 10.11 -14.63
C TRP A 562 4.72 8.72 -14.91
N ALA A 563 3.78 8.27 -14.08
CA ALA A 563 2.86 7.19 -14.43
C ALA A 563 1.83 7.69 -15.45
N HIS A 564 1.14 6.79 -16.14
CA HIS A 564 0.31 7.13 -17.30
C HIS A 564 -0.98 6.29 -17.38
N ALA A 565 -2.07 6.94 -17.77
CA ALA A 565 -3.32 6.34 -18.21
C ALA A 565 -3.91 7.12 -19.39
N VAL A 566 -4.77 6.46 -20.18
CA VAL A 566 -5.55 7.09 -21.27
C VAL A 566 -7.04 6.82 -21.13
N SER A 567 -7.87 7.69 -21.69
CA SER A 567 -9.32 7.51 -21.79
C SER A 567 -9.86 8.13 -23.08
N THR A 568 -10.92 7.56 -23.65
CA THR A 568 -11.65 8.17 -24.79
C THR A 568 -12.81 9.06 -24.36
N ASP A 569 -13.13 9.12 -23.06
CA ASP A 569 -14.29 9.86 -22.54
C ASP A 569 -14.07 10.51 -21.17
N LEU A 570 -12.80 10.68 -20.76
CA LEU A 570 -12.35 11.25 -19.46
C LEU A 570 -12.83 10.48 -18.21
N VAL A 571 -13.59 9.40 -18.37
CA VAL A 571 -14.25 8.66 -17.30
C VAL A 571 -13.71 7.22 -17.24
N HIS A 572 -13.68 6.51 -18.37
CA HIS A 572 -13.18 5.14 -18.44
C HIS A 572 -11.67 5.15 -18.70
N TRP A 573 -10.88 5.11 -17.63
CA TRP A 573 -9.42 5.15 -17.70
C TRP A 573 -8.78 3.77 -17.86
N LYS A 574 -7.72 3.71 -18.68
CA LYS A 574 -6.89 2.53 -18.91
C LYS A 574 -5.43 2.85 -18.59
N ARG A 575 -4.80 2.02 -17.76
CA ARG A 575 -3.40 2.18 -17.35
C ARG A 575 -2.43 1.87 -18.49
N LEU A 576 -1.27 2.50 -18.41
CA LEU A 576 -0.09 2.26 -19.24
C LEU A 576 1.15 2.09 -18.33
N PRO A 577 2.31 1.67 -18.87
CA PRO A 577 3.58 1.66 -18.15
C PRO A 577 3.99 3.07 -17.69
N ILE A 578 5.02 3.16 -16.85
CA ILE A 578 5.66 4.44 -16.50
C ILE A 578 6.17 5.12 -17.79
N ALA A 579 5.69 6.33 -18.07
CA ALA A 579 6.06 7.11 -19.23
C ALA A 579 7.44 7.75 -19.06
N ILE A 580 7.65 8.48 -17.95
CA ILE A 580 8.92 9.15 -17.66
C ILE A 580 9.50 8.61 -16.35
N PRO A 581 10.50 7.71 -16.40
CA PRO A 581 11.16 7.18 -15.21
C PRO A 581 12.21 8.17 -14.64
N TRP A 582 12.80 7.83 -13.49
CA TRP A 582 14.03 8.48 -13.02
C TRP A 582 15.15 8.32 -14.05
N ASN A 583 15.91 9.39 -14.29
CA ASN A 583 16.99 9.46 -15.26
C ASN A 583 18.30 9.95 -14.62
N GLU A 584 19.32 10.25 -15.43
CA GLU A 584 20.63 10.69 -14.91
C GLU A 584 20.62 12.12 -14.35
N MET A 585 19.63 12.94 -14.69
CA MET A 585 19.46 14.27 -14.09
C MET A 585 18.72 14.18 -12.75
N GLY A 586 17.83 13.20 -12.55
CA GLY A 586 17.19 12.91 -11.27
C GLY A 586 15.78 12.31 -11.39
N HIS A 587 14.90 12.72 -10.47
CA HIS A 587 13.46 12.49 -10.54
C HIS A 587 12.85 13.33 -11.68
N ALA A 588 11.80 12.81 -12.31
CA ALA A 588 10.90 13.55 -13.19
C ALA A 588 9.68 14.02 -12.37
N TRP A 589 9.72 15.28 -11.96
CA TRP A 589 8.65 16.00 -11.27
C TRP A 589 7.66 16.65 -12.24
N SER A 590 6.64 17.31 -11.69
CA SER A 590 5.43 17.79 -12.37
C SER A 590 5.70 18.74 -13.53
N GLY A 591 4.69 18.86 -14.41
CA GLY A 591 4.74 19.62 -15.66
C GLY A 591 3.65 19.19 -16.66
N SER A 592 3.81 19.55 -17.92
CA SER A 592 2.76 19.48 -18.96
C SER A 592 3.21 18.80 -20.25
N ALA A 593 2.28 18.59 -21.17
CA ALA A 593 2.56 18.08 -22.50
C ALA A 593 1.71 18.83 -23.54
N VAL A 594 2.18 18.85 -24.78
CA VAL A 594 1.46 19.40 -25.94
C VAL A 594 1.73 18.54 -27.18
N VAL A 595 0.89 18.71 -28.18
CA VAL A 595 1.05 18.12 -29.51
C VAL A 595 1.90 19.05 -30.38
N ASP A 596 3.01 18.54 -30.92
CA ASP A 596 3.74 19.23 -31.99
C ASP A 596 3.15 18.82 -33.35
N HIS A 597 2.06 19.48 -33.73
CA HIS A 597 1.29 19.16 -34.94
C HIS A 597 2.07 19.38 -36.25
N ASP A 598 2.97 20.37 -36.28
CA ASP A 598 3.69 20.83 -37.48
C ASP A 598 5.20 20.49 -37.44
N ASN A 599 5.63 19.66 -36.48
CA ASN A 599 7.03 19.31 -36.22
C ASN A 599 7.97 20.53 -36.05
N VAL A 600 7.51 21.60 -35.37
CA VAL A 600 8.32 22.81 -35.18
C VAL A 600 9.54 22.58 -34.29
N SER A 601 9.56 21.50 -33.52
CA SER A 601 10.73 21.03 -32.75
C SER A 601 11.76 20.26 -33.57
N GLY A 602 11.39 19.69 -34.71
CA GLY A 602 12.24 18.78 -35.49
C GLY A 602 12.51 17.43 -34.81
N LEU A 603 11.78 17.06 -33.74
CA LEU A 603 11.94 15.77 -33.04
C LEU A 603 11.27 14.59 -33.76
N PHE A 604 10.35 14.89 -34.68
CA PHE A 604 9.59 13.91 -35.45
C PHE A 604 10.14 13.82 -36.89
N ASN A 605 9.66 12.86 -37.68
CA ASN A 605 10.01 12.75 -39.10
C ASN A 605 9.48 13.97 -39.89
N GLU A 606 9.97 14.23 -41.11
CA GLU A 606 9.68 15.48 -41.85
C GLU A 606 8.18 15.80 -42.07
N GLU A 607 7.27 14.81 -41.99
CA GLU A 607 5.80 14.98 -42.03
C GLU A 607 5.10 14.43 -40.76
N GLY A 608 5.82 14.26 -39.64
CA GLY A 608 5.34 13.58 -38.44
C GLY A 608 4.87 14.52 -37.33
N SER A 609 3.77 14.15 -36.66
CA SER A 609 3.26 14.77 -35.43
C SER A 609 3.51 13.84 -34.23
N GLY A 610 3.55 14.40 -33.02
CA GLY A 610 3.64 13.61 -31.79
C GLY A 610 3.56 14.45 -30.51
N LEU A 611 3.80 13.81 -29.37
CA LEU A 611 3.72 14.46 -28.06
C LEU A 611 5.09 14.94 -27.58
N ILE A 612 5.14 16.14 -27.01
CA ILE A 612 6.29 16.66 -26.25
C ILE A 612 5.84 16.91 -24.82
N ALA A 613 6.57 16.33 -23.85
CA ALA A 613 6.34 16.49 -22.41
C ALA A 613 7.48 17.29 -21.76
N TYR A 614 7.09 18.29 -20.98
CA TYR A 614 7.95 19.16 -20.20
C TYR A 614 7.84 18.75 -18.73
N TYR A 615 8.94 18.31 -18.15
CA TYR A 615 8.99 17.86 -16.77
C TYR A 615 10.04 18.65 -15.98
N THR A 616 9.83 18.78 -14.67
CA THR A 616 10.87 19.31 -13.79
C THR A 616 11.85 18.21 -13.43
N SER A 617 13.15 18.42 -13.61
CA SER A 617 14.19 17.54 -13.09
C SER A 617 14.56 17.94 -11.67
N PHE A 618 14.58 16.99 -10.74
CA PHE A 618 15.00 17.21 -9.34
C PHE A 618 15.96 16.12 -8.86
N ASN A 619 17.11 16.49 -8.31
CA ASN A 619 18.12 15.55 -7.79
C ASN A 619 18.34 15.74 -6.28
N PRO A 620 17.87 14.82 -5.41
CA PRO A 620 17.94 14.97 -3.96
C PRO A 620 19.37 14.99 -3.38
N ALA A 621 20.42 14.71 -4.16
CA ALA A 621 21.82 14.84 -3.74
C ALA A 621 22.49 16.15 -4.22
N LYS A 622 21.74 17.08 -4.82
CA LYS A 622 22.20 18.44 -5.13
C LYS A 622 21.58 19.44 -4.16
N HIS A 623 22.21 20.61 -4.03
CA HIS A 623 21.69 21.70 -3.22
C HIS A 623 20.29 22.10 -3.71
N ASN A 624 19.31 22.06 -2.81
CA ASN A 624 17.89 22.38 -3.05
C ASN A 624 17.27 21.66 -4.27
N GLY A 625 17.81 20.49 -4.62
CA GLY A 625 17.34 19.68 -5.75
C GLY A 625 17.91 20.04 -7.12
N ASP A 626 18.55 21.22 -7.28
CA ASP A 626 19.05 21.71 -8.57
C ASP A 626 17.96 21.64 -9.67
N GLN A 627 16.79 22.22 -9.38
CA GLN A 627 15.53 22.12 -10.16
C GLN A 627 15.67 22.74 -11.56
N LYS A 628 15.31 22.00 -12.63
CA LYS A 628 15.48 22.43 -14.05
C LYS A 628 14.35 21.93 -14.93
N ILE A 629 14.13 22.53 -16.11
CA ILE A 629 13.16 22.01 -17.07
C ILE A 629 13.84 21.06 -18.06
N GLY A 630 13.28 19.86 -18.21
CA GLY A 630 13.66 18.86 -19.20
C GLY A 630 12.51 18.50 -20.14
N VAL A 631 12.86 17.94 -21.29
CA VAL A 631 11.95 17.47 -22.34
C VAL A 631 12.09 15.97 -22.55
N ALA A 632 10.96 15.29 -22.62
CA ALA A 632 10.82 13.98 -23.25
C ALA A 632 9.79 14.07 -24.38
N TYR A 633 9.85 13.19 -25.36
CA TYR A 633 8.90 13.20 -26.48
C TYR A 633 8.50 11.78 -26.89
N SER A 634 7.37 11.64 -27.58
CA SER A 634 6.79 10.35 -27.97
C SER A 634 6.28 10.36 -29.40
N ARG A 635 6.78 9.41 -30.19
CA ARG A 635 6.44 9.20 -31.61
C ARG A 635 5.28 8.21 -31.83
N ASP A 636 4.71 7.65 -30.78
CA ASP A 636 3.77 6.51 -30.85
C ASP A 636 2.45 6.70 -30.05
N LYS A 637 1.99 7.95 -29.97
CA LYS A 637 0.85 8.37 -29.12
C LYS A 637 1.10 8.13 -27.62
N GLY A 638 2.26 8.51 -27.11
CA GLY A 638 2.56 8.50 -25.68
C GLY A 638 2.77 7.13 -25.04
N ARG A 639 2.96 6.06 -25.83
CA ARG A 639 3.15 4.69 -25.32
C ARG A 639 4.61 4.41 -24.96
N THR A 640 5.55 5.02 -25.67
CA THR A 640 6.99 5.04 -25.37
C THR A 640 7.51 6.47 -25.42
N TRP A 641 8.58 6.75 -24.67
CA TRP A 641 9.12 8.09 -24.48
C TRP A 641 10.65 8.09 -24.61
N GLU A 642 11.15 9.07 -25.35
CA GLU A 642 12.58 9.33 -25.55
C GLU A 642 12.94 10.64 -24.85
N PHE A 643 14.04 10.65 -24.08
CA PHE A 643 14.57 11.89 -23.51
C PHE A 643 15.28 12.70 -24.59
N TYR A 644 15.13 14.03 -24.58
CA TYR A 644 15.85 14.91 -25.49
C TYR A 644 17.33 15.02 -25.10
N ASP A 645 18.25 14.80 -26.05
CA ASP A 645 19.70 14.87 -25.82
C ASP A 645 20.18 16.27 -25.41
N GLY A 646 19.47 17.33 -25.81
CA GLY A 646 19.77 18.71 -25.43
C GLY A 646 19.29 19.11 -24.02
N ASN A 647 18.92 18.15 -23.17
CA ASN A 647 18.46 18.43 -21.81
C ASN A 647 19.59 18.90 -20.87
N PRO A 648 19.29 19.77 -19.89
CA PRO A 648 18.00 20.44 -19.64
C PRO A 648 17.80 21.65 -20.55
N ILE A 649 16.60 21.84 -21.10
CA ILE A 649 16.28 22.96 -22.00
C ILE A 649 16.25 24.32 -21.28
N ILE A 650 15.93 24.36 -19.98
CA ILE A 650 16.03 25.56 -19.15
C ILE A 650 16.71 25.19 -17.82
N PRO A 651 17.92 25.71 -17.53
CA PRO A 651 18.59 25.50 -16.24
C PRO A 651 17.91 26.32 -15.14
N ASN A 652 18.27 26.06 -13.88
CA ASN A 652 17.82 26.89 -12.77
C ASN A 652 18.41 28.30 -12.91
N ILE A 653 17.55 29.33 -12.89
CA ILE A 653 17.93 30.75 -13.02
C ILE A 653 17.88 31.51 -11.67
N GLY A 654 17.94 30.77 -10.57
CA GLY A 654 17.64 31.16 -9.18
C GLY A 654 18.53 32.18 -8.48
N GLU A 655 19.15 33.13 -9.18
CA GLU A 655 19.89 34.25 -8.57
C GLU A 655 19.48 35.65 -9.08
N PHE A 656 18.81 35.76 -10.24
CA PHE A 656 18.78 37.04 -10.99
C PHE A 656 18.05 38.22 -10.32
N TYR A 657 17.29 37.99 -9.25
CA TYR A 657 16.56 39.02 -8.49
C TYR A 657 16.70 38.93 -6.95
N GLY A 658 17.76 38.29 -6.44
CA GLY A 658 18.26 38.56 -5.07
C GLY A 658 17.50 37.92 -3.89
N GLY A 659 16.83 36.79 -4.10
CA GLY A 659 16.39 35.88 -3.03
C GLY A 659 17.18 34.57 -3.02
N GLU A 660 16.99 33.72 -2.02
CA GLU A 660 17.59 32.36 -1.93
C GLU A 660 16.88 31.35 -2.87
N GLY A 661 16.45 31.82 -4.05
CA GLY A 661 15.33 31.28 -4.82
C GLY A 661 15.65 30.08 -5.72
N TRP A 662 15.87 28.91 -5.12
CA TRP A 662 16.11 27.65 -5.84
C TRP A 662 14.87 26.98 -6.44
N ASP A 663 13.66 27.43 -6.06
CA ASP A 663 12.42 26.89 -6.63
C ASP A 663 12.25 27.30 -8.10
N PHE A 664 12.13 26.28 -8.95
CA PHE A 664 11.97 26.42 -10.40
C PHE A 664 11.34 25.16 -11.00
N ARG A 665 10.00 25.08 -10.99
CA ARG A 665 9.27 23.85 -11.32
C ARG A 665 7.91 24.04 -12.00
N ASP A 666 7.36 22.92 -12.43
CA ASP A 666 6.01 22.72 -12.92
C ASP A 666 5.69 23.51 -14.20
N PRO A 667 6.40 23.23 -15.32
CA PRO A 667 6.23 23.94 -16.58
C PRO A 667 4.88 23.58 -17.24
N LYS A 668 3.95 24.55 -17.32
CA LYS A 668 2.79 24.47 -18.24
C LYS A 668 3.09 25.19 -19.54
N VAL A 669 3.05 24.46 -20.66
CA VAL A 669 3.10 25.00 -22.02
C VAL A 669 1.69 25.17 -22.59
N VAL A 670 1.46 26.26 -23.32
CA VAL A 670 0.21 26.57 -24.03
C VAL A 670 0.52 27.34 -25.32
N TRP A 671 -0.35 27.22 -26.32
CA TRP A 671 -0.30 28.02 -27.54
C TRP A 671 -1.09 29.33 -27.38
N ASP A 672 -0.44 30.46 -27.67
CA ASP A 672 -1.02 31.80 -27.71
C ASP A 672 -1.49 32.11 -29.14
N GLU A 673 -2.78 31.87 -29.40
CA GLU A 673 -3.39 32.07 -30.71
C GLU A 673 -3.44 33.54 -31.16
N ASP A 674 -3.43 34.50 -30.23
CA ASP A 674 -3.50 35.92 -30.57
C ASP A 674 -2.16 36.44 -31.12
N HIS A 675 -1.04 35.91 -30.61
CA HIS A 675 0.32 36.34 -30.97
C HIS A 675 1.14 35.26 -31.72
N LYS A 676 0.53 34.09 -31.99
CA LYS A 676 1.10 32.93 -32.70
C LYS A 676 2.45 32.49 -32.13
N GLN A 677 2.45 32.10 -30.86
CA GLN A 677 3.67 31.69 -30.14
C GLN A 677 3.37 30.64 -29.07
N TRP A 678 4.38 29.87 -28.70
CA TRP A 678 4.30 29.02 -27.53
C TRP A 678 4.66 29.83 -26.29
N VAL A 679 3.88 29.67 -25.21
CA VAL A 679 4.11 30.28 -23.90
C VAL A 679 4.32 29.16 -22.89
N MET A 680 5.34 29.28 -22.04
CA MET A 680 5.55 28.40 -20.89
C MET A 680 5.45 29.23 -19.61
N VAL A 681 4.63 28.79 -18.67
CA VAL A 681 4.62 29.30 -17.29
C VAL A 681 5.29 28.30 -16.36
N VAL A 682 6.14 28.79 -15.46
CA VAL A 682 6.93 27.96 -14.52
C VAL A 682 6.88 28.62 -13.14
N SER A 683 6.70 27.84 -12.08
CA SER A 683 6.85 28.36 -10.71
C SER A 683 8.27 28.86 -10.47
N GLY A 684 8.38 29.97 -9.74
CA GLY A 684 9.61 30.53 -9.20
C GLY A 684 9.69 30.55 -7.67
N GLY A 685 8.82 29.78 -6.98
CA GLY A 685 8.71 29.78 -5.53
C GLY A 685 7.61 30.70 -5.01
N ASP A 686 7.82 32.01 -5.14
CA ASP A 686 6.93 33.09 -4.70
C ASP A 686 6.35 33.94 -5.86
N HIS A 687 6.44 33.42 -7.08
CA HIS A 687 6.00 34.05 -8.33
C HIS A 687 5.88 33.01 -9.45
N ILE A 688 5.24 33.37 -10.56
CA ILE A 688 5.25 32.62 -11.82
C ILE A 688 6.14 33.34 -12.84
N ARG A 689 6.99 32.58 -13.55
CA ARG A 689 7.89 33.04 -14.61
C ARG A 689 7.31 32.66 -15.97
N PHE A 690 7.24 33.62 -16.88
CA PHE A 690 6.71 33.46 -18.24
C PHE A 690 7.85 33.41 -19.25
N PHE A 691 7.83 32.41 -20.13
CA PHE A 691 8.76 32.24 -21.23
C PHE A 691 8.01 32.10 -22.57
N THR A 692 8.67 32.44 -23.69
CA THR A 692 8.13 32.24 -25.05
C THR A 692 9.06 31.42 -25.94
N SER A 693 8.49 30.66 -26.87
CA SER A 693 9.21 29.89 -27.90
C SER A 693 8.51 29.94 -29.27
N LYS A 694 9.26 29.58 -30.31
CA LYS A 694 8.78 29.37 -31.69
C LYS A 694 9.08 27.96 -32.23
N ASP A 695 9.86 27.16 -31.49
CA ASP A 695 10.36 25.83 -31.89
C ASP A 695 10.23 24.78 -30.77
N LEU A 696 9.48 25.08 -29.70
CA LEU A 696 9.23 24.23 -28.53
C LEU A 696 10.49 23.88 -27.69
N LEU A 697 11.71 24.14 -28.17
CA LEU A 697 12.96 23.74 -27.54
C LEU A 697 13.79 24.91 -26.99
N ASN A 698 13.79 26.06 -27.66
CA ASN A 698 14.48 27.27 -27.23
C ASN A 698 13.48 28.25 -26.60
N TRP A 699 13.76 28.72 -25.38
CA TRP A 699 12.82 29.50 -24.56
C TRP A 699 13.44 30.80 -24.04
N GLU A 700 12.78 31.94 -24.28
CA GLU A 700 13.17 33.28 -23.80
C GLU A 700 12.28 33.73 -22.63
N LEU A 701 12.87 34.14 -21.50
CA LEU A 701 12.15 34.68 -20.34
C LEU A 701 11.62 36.09 -20.64
N ILE A 702 10.31 36.33 -20.45
CA ILE A 702 9.63 37.59 -20.79
C ILE A 702 9.09 38.37 -19.57
N GLU A 703 8.56 37.71 -18.54
CA GLU A 703 8.07 38.35 -17.30
C GLU A 703 8.16 37.41 -16.07
N SER A 704 8.20 37.99 -14.86
CA SER A 704 7.77 37.33 -13.62
C SER A 704 6.54 38.04 -13.01
N PHE A 705 5.48 37.30 -12.67
CA PHE A 705 4.24 37.79 -12.06
C PHE A 705 4.05 37.21 -10.64
N GLY A 706 3.47 37.99 -9.71
CA GLY A 706 2.96 37.46 -8.44
C GLY A 706 3.75 37.79 -7.16
N TYR A 707 4.77 38.65 -7.22
CA TYR A 707 5.51 39.06 -6.03
C TYR A 707 4.67 39.84 -5.00
N GLY A 708 5.11 39.86 -3.75
CA GLY A 708 4.59 40.78 -2.73
C GLY A 708 3.23 40.36 -2.18
N LYS A 709 2.21 41.23 -2.23
CA LYS A 709 0.92 40.94 -1.57
C LYS A 709 0.07 39.87 -2.26
N TYR A 710 0.42 39.44 -3.47
CA TYR A 710 -0.19 38.24 -4.06
C TYR A 710 0.23 36.97 -3.30
N VAL A 711 1.44 36.94 -2.72
CA VAL A 711 1.97 35.76 -2.01
C VAL A 711 1.33 35.64 -0.63
N ARG A 712 0.52 34.59 -0.44
CA ARG A 712 -0.13 34.27 0.84
C ARG A 712 0.77 33.48 1.82
N GLY A 713 1.92 33.00 1.36
CA GLY A 713 2.73 31.97 2.03
C GLY A 713 2.41 30.58 1.49
N GLY A 714 3.32 29.63 1.75
CA GLY A 714 3.41 28.39 0.96
C GLY A 714 4.27 28.62 -0.28
N VAL A 715 4.58 27.56 -1.02
CA VAL A 715 5.23 27.67 -2.33
C VAL A 715 4.13 27.67 -3.40
N TRP A 716 4.22 28.55 -4.39
CA TRP A 716 3.36 28.50 -5.57
C TRP A 716 3.79 27.35 -6.48
N GLU A 717 2.87 26.51 -6.90
CA GLU A 717 3.15 25.21 -7.55
C GLU A 717 2.07 24.90 -8.59
N CYS A 718 2.40 24.04 -9.57
CA CYS A 718 1.50 23.61 -10.65
C CYS A 718 0.67 24.75 -11.28
N PRO A 719 1.33 25.76 -11.89
CA PRO A 719 0.62 26.80 -12.62
C PRO A 719 -0.07 26.23 -13.86
N ASP A 720 -1.26 26.75 -14.15
CA ASP A 720 -1.95 26.51 -15.41
C ASP A 720 -2.38 27.84 -16.05
N PHE A 721 -2.22 27.95 -17.37
CA PHE A 721 -2.44 29.19 -18.10
C PHE A 721 -3.23 28.94 -19.37
N PHE A 722 -4.39 29.60 -19.50
CA PHE A 722 -5.32 29.40 -20.59
C PHE A 722 -6.23 30.61 -20.80
N GLN A 723 -6.88 30.69 -21.95
CA GLN A 723 -7.81 31.75 -22.32
C GLN A 723 -9.26 31.23 -22.31
N LEU A 724 -10.22 32.04 -21.86
CA LEU A 724 -11.65 31.71 -21.82
C LEU A 724 -12.54 32.88 -22.28
N PRO A 725 -13.67 32.63 -22.95
CA PRO A 725 -14.70 33.63 -23.21
C PRO A 725 -15.47 33.98 -21.93
N VAL A 726 -15.71 35.27 -21.70
CA VAL A 726 -16.55 35.75 -20.59
C VAL A 726 -18.01 35.65 -20.99
N ASP A 727 -18.83 35.04 -20.13
CA ASP A 727 -20.26 34.75 -20.32
C ASP A 727 -20.61 33.83 -21.51
N GLY A 728 -19.62 33.44 -22.32
CA GLY A 728 -19.77 32.70 -23.59
C GLY A 728 -19.61 33.59 -24.83
N ASP A 729 -19.15 34.83 -24.66
CA ASP A 729 -18.83 35.74 -25.77
C ASP A 729 -17.38 35.54 -26.26
N GLU A 730 -17.25 34.88 -27.42
CA GLU A 730 -15.97 34.66 -28.10
C GLU A 730 -15.23 35.96 -28.49
N THR A 731 -15.90 37.12 -28.47
CA THR A 731 -15.26 38.44 -28.72
C THR A 731 -14.75 39.11 -27.44
N ASN A 732 -15.10 38.58 -26.26
CA ASN A 732 -14.73 39.10 -24.95
C ASN A 732 -13.99 38.02 -24.14
N LYS A 733 -12.74 37.76 -24.51
CA LYS A 733 -11.89 36.75 -23.88
C LYS A 733 -11.00 37.32 -22.78
N LYS A 734 -10.72 36.50 -21.77
CA LYS A 734 -9.79 36.78 -20.68
C LYS A 734 -8.80 35.63 -20.51
N TRP A 735 -7.58 35.97 -20.12
CA TRP A 735 -6.59 34.99 -19.71
C TRP A 735 -6.77 34.67 -18.23
N VAL A 736 -6.62 33.40 -17.89
CA VAL A 736 -6.66 32.87 -16.52
C VAL A 736 -5.30 32.24 -16.22
N LEU A 737 -4.70 32.68 -15.12
CA LEU A 737 -3.58 32.01 -14.48
C LEU A 737 -4.11 31.34 -13.21
N SER A 738 -4.17 30.01 -13.20
CA SER A 738 -4.47 29.22 -12.01
C SER A 738 -3.17 28.75 -11.36
N ILE A 739 -3.12 28.66 -10.04
CA ILE A 739 -1.99 28.10 -9.29
C ILE A 739 -2.48 27.24 -8.13
N SER A 740 -1.63 26.30 -7.72
CA SER A 740 -1.74 25.65 -6.42
C SER A 740 -0.75 26.29 -5.43
N THR A 741 -1.01 26.16 -4.13
CA THR A 741 -0.12 26.64 -3.06
C THR A 741 0.16 25.51 -2.08
N GLY A 742 1.44 25.17 -1.88
CA GLY A 742 1.90 24.17 -0.92
C GLY A 742 1.54 24.53 0.53
N ALA A 743 1.46 23.53 1.41
CA ALA A 743 0.79 23.67 2.71
C ALA A 743 1.31 24.83 3.59
N ASN A 744 0.39 25.69 4.06
CA ASN A 744 0.72 26.84 4.90
C ASN A 744 -0.35 27.13 5.98
N PRO A 745 0.02 27.68 7.15
CA PRO A 745 -0.96 28.14 8.15
C PRO A 745 -1.89 29.27 7.65
N ASN A 746 -1.45 30.12 6.72
CA ASN A 746 -2.28 31.21 6.17
C ASN A 746 -3.38 30.72 5.21
N THR A 747 -3.32 29.45 4.81
CA THR A 747 -4.25 28.76 3.90
C THR A 747 -4.94 27.57 4.57
N ASN A 748 -4.50 27.20 5.78
CA ASN A 748 -4.87 25.97 6.52
C ASN A 748 -4.65 24.71 5.67
N GLY A 749 -3.39 24.44 5.35
CA GLY A 749 -2.97 23.35 4.44
C GLY A 749 -2.71 23.86 3.03
N SER A 750 -2.59 22.96 2.04
CA SER A 750 -2.46 23.36 0.64
C SER A 750 -3.76 23.93 0.08
N ASP A 751 -3.63 24.72 -0.98
CA ASP A 751 -4.69 25.61 -1.46
C ASP A 751 -4.69 25.75 -2.99
N SER A 752 -5.75 26.31 -3.56
CA SER A 752 -5.89 26.61 -4.98
C SER A 752 -6.49 28.01 -5.18
N GLU A 753 -5.90 28.81 -6.06
CA GLU A 753 -6.36 30.17 -6.39
C GLU A 753 -6.05 30.55 -7.84
N TYR A 754 -6.77 31.53 -8.37
CA TYR A 754 -6.63 31.96 -9.76
C TYR A 754 -6.65 33.49 -9.93
N PHE A 755 -6.14 33.95 -11.07
CA PHE A 755 -6.10 35.35 -11.49
C PHE A 755 -6.74 35.47 -12.87
N VAL A 756 -7.73 36.36 -13.00
CA VAL A 756 -8.34 36.72 -14.29
C VAL A 756 -7.69 38.02 -14.77
N GLY A 757 -7.32 38.09 -16.05
CA GLY A 757 -6.60 39.24 -16.58
C GLY A 757 -6.44 39.24 -18.10
N THR A 758 -5.46 40.01 -18.56
CA THR A 758 -5.07 40.12 -19.98
C THR A 758 -3.61 39.74 -20.18
N PHE A 759 -3.29 39.25 -21.38
CA PHE A 759 -1.92 38.93 -21.80
C PHE A 759 -1.67 39.54 -23.19
N ASP A 760 -0.62 40.33 -23.35
CA ASP A 760 -0.28 41.07 -24.58
C ASP A 760 0.80 40.37 -25.44
N GLY A 761 0.97 39.06 -25.23
CA GLY A 761 2.05 38.27 -25.80
C GLY A 761 3.39 38.41 -25.08
N LYS A 762 3.51 39.31 -24.08
CA LYS A 762 4.72 39.50 -23.28
C LYS A 762 4.47 39.64 -21.78
N ARG A 763 3.27 40.08 -21.40
CA ARG A 763 2.97 40.55 -20.05
C ARG A 763 1.58 40.13 -19.59
N PHE A 764 1.47 39.51 -18.41
CA PHE A 764 0.18 39.22 -17.78
C PHE A 764 -0.22 40.33 -16.79
N VAL A 765 -1.43 40.85 -16.93
CA VAL A 765 -1.99 41.90 -16.06
C VAL A 765 -3.32 41.43 -15.50
N SER A 766 -3.35 41.19 -14.19
CA SER A 766 -4.56 40.87 -13.42
C SER A 766 -5.57 42.03 -13.46
N ASP A 767 -6.85 41.71 -13.65
CA ASP A 767 -7.98 42.64 -13.51
C ASP A 767 -8.20 43.06 -12.04
N HIS A 768 -7.64 42.29 -11.09
CA HIS A 768 -7.78 42.49 -9.65
C HIS A 768 -6.46 42.98 -9.00
N PRO A 769 -6.53 43.83 -7.96
CA PRO A 769 -5.35 44.37 -7.29
C PRO A 769 -4.61 43.30 -6.46
N GLU A 770 -3.34 43.58 -6.15
CA GLU A 770 -2.49 42.73 -5.30
C GLU A 770 -3.16 42.36 -3.96
N GLY A 771 -3.12 41.08 -3.60
CA GLY A 771 -3.77 40.54 -2.40
C GLY A 771 -5.29 40.37 -2.49
N PHE A 772 -5.93 40.66 -3.63
CA PHE A 772 -7.29 40.21 -3.90
C PHE A 772 -7.26 38.77 -4.44
N VAL A 773 -7.94 37.86 -3.74
CA VAL A 773 -7.84 36.41 -3.98
C VAL A 773 -9.14 35.90 -4.59
N LEU A 774 -9.04 35.24 -5.74
CA LEU A 774 -10.16 34.51 -6.34
C LEU A 774 -10.02 33.02 -6.09
N LYS A 775 -11.13 32.42 -5.64
CA LYS A 775 -11.31 30.97 -5.53
C LYS A 775 -12.68 30.59 -6.05
N ASN A 776 -12.80 29.32 -6.41
CA ASN A 776 -14.04 28.62 -6.73
C ASN A 776 -14.04 27.21 -6.10
N GLU A 777 -13.09 26.96 -5.21
CA GLU A 777 -12.87 25.72 -4.47
C GLU A 777 -12.72 26.06 -2.99
N TYR A 778 -13.43 25.32 -2.16
CA TYR A 778 -13.62 25.57 -0.73
C TYR A 778 -13.52 24.28 0.10
N GLY A 779 -13.36 23.12 -0.54
CA GLY A 779 -12.92 21.90 0.11
C GLY A 779 -11.44 21.97 0.49
N LYS A 780 -10.83 20.81 0.75
CA LYS A 780 -9.42 20.70 1.15
C LYS A 780 -8.58 19.82 0.27
N GLU A 781 -9.21 18.96 -0.52
CA GLU A 781 -8.53 17.99 -1.37
C GLU A 781 -8.75 18.38 -2.83
N MET A 782 -8.04 19.42 -3.27
CA MET A 782 -7.99 19.88 -4.66
C MET A 782 -6.70 20.67 -4.85
N TYR A 783 -5.68 19.98 -5.36
CA TYR A 783 -4.33 20.51 -5.53
C TYR A 783 -3.76 20.08 -6.89
N ALA A 784 -2.78 20.81 -7.42
CA ALA A 784 -2.18 20.59 -8.72
C ALA A 784 -3.22 20.51 -9.85
N ALA A 785 -4.26 21.36 -9.76
CA ALA A 785 -5.33 21.39 -10.74
C ALA A 785 -4.81 21.96 -12.08
N MET A 786 -4.74 21.11 -13.10
CA MET A 786 -4.28 21.47 -14.45
C MET A 786 -5.37 21.17 -15.48
N SER A 787 -5.32 21.87 -16.62
CA SER A 787 -6.21 21.63 -17.76
C SER A 787 -5.54 20.97 -18.95
N PHE A 788 -6.33 20.18 -19.68
CA PHE A 788 -5.92 19.48 -20.89
C PHE A 788 -5.54 20.46 -22.01
N SER A 789 -4.35 20.28 -22.59
CA SER A 789 -3.98 20.85 -23.89
C SER A 789 -4.67 20.11 -25.04
N ASP A 790 -4.74 20.77 -26.19
CA ASP A 790 -5.04 20.18 -27.51
C ASP A 790 -6.40 19.44 -27.66
N ILE A 791 -7.35 19.72 -26.74
CA ILE A 791 -8.77 19.41 -26.94
C ILE A 791 -9.24 20.06 -28.27
N PRO A 792 -9.87 19.29 -29.18
CA PRO A 792 -10.19 19.79 -30.50
C PRO A 792 -11.27 20.87 -30.44
N ALA A 793 -11.17 21.87 -31.33
CA ALA A 793 -12.12 22.99 -31.43
C ALA A 793 -13.58 22.58 -31.77
N SER A 794 -13.83 21.31 -32.10
CA SER A 794 -15.17 20.72 -32.23
C SER A 794 -15.83 20.35 -30.90
N ASP A 795 -15.04 20.19 -29.84
CA ASP A 795 -15.48 20.05 -28.45
C ASP A 795 -15.44 21.43 -27.78
N GLY A 796 -14.27 22.09 -27.83
CA GLY A 796 -14.08 23.47 -27.39
C GLY A 796 -14.09 23.70 -25.87
N ARG A 797 -14.36 22.68 -25.04
CA ARG A 797 -14.36 22.82 -23.58
C ARG A 797 -12.93 22.99 -23.04
N ARG A 798 -12.80 23.77 -21.97
CA ARG A 798 -11.58 23.86 -21.14
C ARG A 798 -11.76 22.93 -19.95
N ILE A 799 -11.22 21.71 -20.04
CA ILE A 799 -11.42 20.68 -19.01
C ILE A 799 -10.20 20.59 -18.10
N SER A 800 -10.41 20.57 -16.78
CA SER A 800 -9.39 20.41 -15.76
C SER A 800 -9.57 19.17 -14.89
N LEU A 801 -8.47 18.72 -14.30
CA LEU A 801 -8.38 17.63 -13.32
C LEU A 801 -7.39 18.03 -12.23
N GLY A 802 -7.65 17.67 -10.97
CA GLY A 802 -6.73 17.92 -9.85
C GLY A 802 -6.49 16.67 -9.01
N TRP A 803 -5.42 16.68 -8.24
CA TRP A 803 -5.16 15.69 -7.20
C TRP A 803 -6.07 15.95 -6.01
N MET A 804 -6.87 14.96 -5.63
CA MET A 804 -7.77 15.00 -4.48
C MET A 804 -7.02 14.58 -3.20
N SER A 805 -6.08 15.43 -2.78
CA SER A 805 -5.38 15.35 -1.49
C SER A 805 -4.90 16.72 -1.01
N ASN A 806 -4.25 16.78 0.15
CA ASN A 806 -3.65 17.98 0.72
C ASN A 806 -2.22 17.70 1.22
N TRP A 807 -1.29 18.65 1.03
CA TRP A 807 0.11 18.51 1.50
C TRP A 807 0.28 18.43 3.02
N ASP A 808 -0.76 18.69 3.80
CA ASP A 808 -0.77 18.43 5.24
C ASP A 808 -0.87 16.92 5.61
N TYR A 809 -1.32 16.06 4.69
CA TYR A 809 -1.51 14.60 4.89
C TYR A 809 -1.47 13.80 3.56
N PRO A 810 -0.47 14.04 2.68
CA PRO A 810 -0.54 13.76 1.24
C PRO A 810 -0.82 12.29 0.87
N PHE A 811 -0.22 11.37 1.62
CA PHE A 811 -0.36 9.91 1.48
C PHE A 811 -0.63 9.23 2.83
N SER A 812 -1.28 9.96 3.76
CA SER A 812 -1.62 9.47 5.09
C SER A 812 -2.98 8.77 5.16
N PHE A 813 -3.70 8.69 4.03
CA PHE A 813 -5.02 8.09 3.95
C PHE A 813 -4.99 6.59 4.30
N PRO A 814 -6.06 6.03 4.92
CA PRO A 814 -6.14 4.61 5.31
C PRO A 814 -6.37 3.66 4.11
N THR A 815 -5.74 3.92 2.97
CA THR A 815 -5.94 3.23 1.69
C THR A 815 -4.80 2.26 1.36
N SER A 816 -5.14 1.12 0.74
CA SER A 816 -4.19 0.08 0.34
C SER A 816 -4.84 -0.86 -0.70
N PRO A 817 -4.12 -1.36 -1.73
CA PRO A 817 -2.69 -1.19 -2.03
C PRO A 817 -2.37 0.09 -2.82
N TRP A 818 -3.27 1.07 -2.77
CA TRP A 818 -3.21 2.34 -3.49
C TRP A 818 -3.17 3.53 -2.51
N GLN A 819 -2.69 4.69 -2.98
CA GLN A 819 -2.66 5.95 -2.24
C GLN A 819 -2.96 7.12 -3.19
N GLY A 820 -3.84 8.03 -2.78
CA GLY A 820 -4.21 9.22 -3.55
C GLY A 820 -5.10 8.95 -4.79
N GLN A 821 -5.89 9.95 -5.16
CA GLN A 821 -6.88 9.89 -6.24
C GLN A 821 -6.96 11.22 -7.00
N MET A 822 -7.46 11.20 -8.22
CA MET A 822 -7.86 12.44 -8.92
C MET A 822 -9.27 12.85 -8.50
N SER A 823 -9.61 14.13 -8.70
CA SER A 823 -11.01 14.58 -8.75
C SER A 823 -11.75 13.97 -9.94
N ILE A 824 -13.06 14.20 -10.04
CA ILE A 824 -13.73 14.11 -11.34
C ILE A 824 -13.21 15.22 -12.27
N PRO A 825 -13.24 15.02 -13.60
CA PRO A 825 -12.91 16.08 -14.55
C PRO A 825 -13.99 17.17 -14.56
N ARG A 826 -13.57 18.42 -14.75
CA ARG A 826 -14.44 19.60 -14.66
C ARG A 826 -14.28 20.52 -15.87
N GLU A 827 -15.40 21.00 -16.43
CA GLU A 827 -15.41 22.10 -17.39
C GLU A 827 -15.26 23.44 -16.66
N LEU A 828 -14.34 24.28 -17.12
CA LEU A 828 -14.07 25.63 -16.61
C LEU A 828 -14.65 26.69 -17.54
N THR A 829 -15.42 27.62 -16.98
CA THR A 829 -16.01 28.75 -17.73
C THR A 829 -15.87 30.06 -16.97
N LEU A 830 -15.81 31.20 -17.66
CA LEU A 830 -15.88 32.54 -17.04
C LEU A 830 -17.29 33.10 -17.14
N LYS A 831 -17.90 33.51 -16.03
CA LYS A 831 -19.23 34.16 -15.96
C LYS A 831 -19.19 35.46 -15.15
N THR A 832 -20.04 36.43 -15.49
CA THR A 832 -20.23 37.67 -14.71
C THR A 832 -21.21 37.42 -13.57
N VAL A 833 -20.70 37.25 -12.35
CA VAL A 833 -21.49 37.03 -11.14
C VAL A 833 -21.99 38.36 -10.56
N PRO A 834 -23.31 38.54 -10.32
CA PRO A 834 -23.87 39.81 -9.84
C PRO A 834 -23.29 40.30 -8.51
N GLY A 835 -22.67 41.48 -8.54
CA GLY A 835 -22.02 42.10 -7.38
C GLY A 835 -20.64 41.53 -7.03
N GLU A 836 -20.11 40.61 -7.83
CA GLU A 836 -18.79 40.00 -7.66
C GLU A 836 -17.86 40.25 -8.86
N GLY A 837 -18.42 40.32 -10.07
CA GLY A 837 -17.67 40.51 -11.33
C GLY A 837 -17.40 39.18 -12.02
N VAL A 838 -16.41 39.14 -12.92
CA VAL A 838 -16.03 37.91 -13.64
C VAL A 838 -15.48 36.87 -12.64
N ARG A 839 -15.97 35.63 -12.73
CA ARG A 839 -15.53 34.48 -11.93
C ARG A 839 -15.38 33.25 -12.80
N MET A 840 -14.44 32.38 -12.42
CA MET A 840 -14.32 31.03 -12.99
C MET A 840 -15.28 30.10 -12.26
N LEU A 841 -16.23 29.52 -12.98
CA LEU A 841 -17.15 28.48 -12.51
C LEU A 841 -16.63 27.12 -12.99
N GLN A 842 -16.75 26.09 -12.15
CA GLN A 842 -16.40 24.70 -12.49
C GLN A 842 -17.65 23.84 -12.50
N ASN A 843 -17.90 23.05 -13.54
CA ASN A 843 -18.98 22.06 -13.56
C ASN A 843 -18.45 20.65 -13.89
N PRO A 844 -19.04 19.57 -13.34
CA PRO A 844 -18.74 18.20 -13.76
C PRO A 844 -18.99 18.01 -15.25
N ILE A 845 -18.09 17.30 -15.94
CA ILE A 845 -18.27 16.97 -17.37
C ILE A 845 -19.53 16.11 -17.62
N GLU A 846 -20.17 16.27 -18.77
CA GLU A 846 -21.41 15.56 -19.10
C GLU A 846 -21.21 14.04 -19.29
N GLU A 847 -19.99 13.59 -19.55
CA GLU A 847 -19.68 12.17 -19.73
C GLU A 847 -19.95 11.33 -18.48
N LEU A 848 -19.90 11.93 -17.29
CA LEU A 848 -20.30 11.29 -16.02
C LEU A 848 -21.79 10.92 -16.00
N GLU A 849 -22.63 11.63 -16.76
CA GLU A 849 -24.08 11.35 -16.81
C GLU A 849 -24.37 10.00 -17.48
N LYS A 850 -23.43 9.44 -18.25
CA LYS A 850 -23.49 8.09 -18.84
C LYS A 850 -23.47 6.99 -17.76
N LEU A 851 -22.97 7.28 -16.55
CA LEU A 851 -22.92 6.34 -15.43
C LEU A 851 -24.25 6.25 -14.66
N ARG A 852 -25.20 7.16 -14.91
CA ARG A 852 -26.48 7.22 -14.16
C ARG A 852 -27.35 5.99 -14.37
N GLY A 853 -27.65 5.30 -13.28
CA GLY A 853 -28.77 4.36 -13.19
C GLY A 853 -30.13 5.06 -13.04
N PRO A 854 -31.21 4.29 -12.77
CA PRO A 854 -32.56 4.83 -12.62
C PRO A 854 -32.66 5.84 -11.48
N ALA A 855 -33.26 7.01 -11.77
CA ALA A 855 -33.40 8.08 -10.79
C ALA A 855 -34.48 7.78 -9.74
N PHE A 856 -34.15 8.01 -8.48
CA PHE A 856 -35.14 8.40 -7.48
C PHE A 856 -35.44 9.88 -7.68
N SER A 857 -36.73 10.26 -7.75
CA SER A 857 -37.15 11.66 -7.92
C SER A 857 -38.18 12.09 -6.89
N ARG A 858 -38.10 13.36 -6.47
CA ARG A 858 -39.10 14.10 -5.69
C ARG A 858 -39.17 15.54 -6.21
N SER A 859 -40.35 16.16 -6.19
CA SER A 859 -40.54 17.53 -6.69
C SER A 859 -41.67 18.25 -5.99
N ASN A 860 -41.57 19.58 -5.85
CA ASN A 860 -42.53 20.47 -5.18
C ASN A 860 -42.97 19.97 -3.78
N ARG A 861 -42.04 19.40 -3.01
CA ARG A 861 -42.27 18.88 -1.66
C ARG A 861 -41.77 19.86 -0.62
N ILE A 862 -42.65 20.30 0.28
CA ILE A 862 -42.24 20.94 1.54
C ILE A 862 -41.81 19.83 2.50
N VAL A 863 -40.61 19.94 3.06
CA VAL A 863 -40.09 19.04 4.11
C VAL A 863 -40.16 19.76 5.45
N LYS A 864 -40.56 19.02 6.50
CA LYS A 864 -40.66 19.47 7.89
C LYS A 864 -39.62 18.78 8.77
N MET A 865 -39.32 19.37 9.93
CA MET A 865 -38.38 18.79 10.91
C MET A 865 -38.80 17.39 11.39
N ASP A 866 -40.11 17.15 11.54
CA ASP A 866 -40.68 15.86 11.99
C ASP A 866 -41.14 14.94 10.82
N ASP A 867 -40.84 15.28 9.55
CA ASP A 867 -41.12 14.36 8.45
C ASP A 867 -40.15 13.14 8.52
N PRO A 868 -40.61 11.91 8.22
CA PRO A 868 -39.71 10.75 8.14
C PRO A 868 -38.70 10.93 7.00
N ASN A 869 -37.49 10.34 7.15
CA ASN A 869 -36.41 10.45 6.17
C ASN A 869 -36.90 10.17 4.73
N LEU A 870 -36.87 11.23 3.91
CA LEU A 870 -37.32 11.22 2.52
C LEU A 870 -36.57 10.20 1.66
N LEU A 871 -35.33 9.86 2.02
CA LEU A 871 -34.42 8.99 1.28
C LEU A 871 -34.29 7.58 1.90
N SER A 872 -35.14 7.20 2.85
CA SER A 872 -35.05 5.93 3.59
C SER A 872 -35.24 4.65 2.74
N GLU A 873 -35.59 4.78 1.46
CA GLU A 873 -35.61 3.67 0.49
C GLU A 873 -34.32 3.56 -0.36
N LEU A 874 -33.32 4.42 -0.11
CA LEU A 874 -32.04 4.46 -0.84
C LEU A 874 -30.87 3.98 0.01
N ASN A 875 -29.97 3.25 -0.63
CA ASN A 875 -28.62 2.96 -0.15
C ASN A 875 -27.66 2.90 -1.35
N GLY A 876 -26.39 3.22 -1.09
CA GLY A 876 -25.36 3.26 -2.12
C GLY A 876 -24.09 3.96 -1.64
N SER A 877 -22.97 3.62 -2.26
CA SER A 877 -21.67 4.25 -2.02
C SER A 877 -21.19 5.12 -3.20
N ALA A 878 -21.69 4.87 -4.42
CA ALA A 878 -21.46 5.68 -5.61
C ALA A 878 -22.78 6.26 -6.16
N TYR A 879 -22.98 7.58 -6.08
CA TYR A 879 -24.22 8.25 -6.54
C TYR A 879 -24.04 9.75 -6.80
N GLU A 880 -24.95 10.32 -7.60
CA GLU A 880 -25.11 11.76 -7.84
C GLU A 880 -26.45 12.24 -7.26
N ILE A 881 -26.45 13.37 -6.55
CA ILE A 881 -27.65 14.11 -6.16
C ILE A 881 -27.71 15.41 -6.97
N VAL A 882 -28.87 15.69 -7.58
CA VAL A 882 -29.16 16.97 -8.25
C VAL A 882 -30.42 17.57 -7.62
N ALA A 883 -30.27 18.70 -6.92
CA ALA A 883 -31.34 19.30 -6.12
C ALA A 883 -31.45 20.82 -6.29
N GLU A 884 -32.69 21.31 -6.34
CA GLU A 884 -33.03 22.73 -6.24
C GLU A 884 -34.02 22.97 -5.09
N PHE A 885 -33.69 23.94 -4.24
CA PHE A 885 -34.47 24.33 -3.07
C PHE A 885 -34.98 25.76 -3.24
N GLU A 886 -36.17 26.04 -2.71
CA GLU A 886 -36.79 27.36 -2.67
C GLU A 886 -36.96 27.77 -1.20
N LEU A 887 -36.34 28.88 -0.82
CA LEU A 887 -36.32 29.37 0.55
C LEU A 887 -37.68 30.02 0.92
N PRO A 888 -38.20 29.78 2.15
CA PRO A 888 -39.47 30.34 2.60
C PRO A 888 -39.42 31.87 2.76
N GLU A 889 -40.59 32.51 2.83
CA GLU A 889 -40.69 33.95 3.15
C GLU A 889 -40.72 34.25 4.65
N GLU A 890 -40.91 33.23 5.50
CA GLU A 890 -40.95 33.35 6.95
C GLU A 890 -39.58 32.99 7.57
N ASN A 891 -39.05 33.89 8.41
CA ASN A 891 -37.79 33.69 9.10
C ASN A 891 -37.95 32.64 10.21
N GLY A 892 -37.33 31.47 10.02
CA GLY A 892 -37.32 30.37 10.98
C GLY A 892 -36.52 29.16 10.51
N LEU A 893 -36.45 28.92 9.20
CA LEU A 893 -35.49 27.97 8.62
C LEU A 893 -34.06 28.47 8.88
N GLU A 894 -33.31 27.75 9.71
CA GLU A 894 -31.89 28.01 9.96
C GLU A 894 -31.03 27.35 8.89
N GLU A 895 -31.34 26.11 8.56
CA GLU A 895 -30.40 25.18 7.93
C GLU A 895 -31.17 23.98 7.32
N PHE A 896 -30.67 23.45 6.21
CA PHE A 896 -31.13 22.18 5.63
C PHE A 896 -29.99 21.50 4.87
N GLY A 897 -30.08 20.19 4.65
CA GLY A 897 -29.03 19.47 3.96
C GLY A 897 -29.25 17.96 3.85
N PHE A 898 -28.22 17.29 3.35
CA PHE A 898 -28.12 15.84 3.24
C PHE A 898 -27.14 15.30 4.28
N ARG A 899 -27.41 14.09 4.75
CA ARG A 899 -26.42 13.21 5.36
C ARG A 899 -26.11 12.09 4.38
N LEU A 900 -24.83 11.87 4.15
CA LEU A 900 -24.27 11.04 3.10
C LEU A 900 -23.35 10.00 3.76
N ARG A 901 -23.39 8.76 3.28
CA ARG A 901 -22.63 7.64 3.87
C ARG A 901 -22.95 7.48 5.37
N GLU A 902 -24.24 7.55 5.70
CA GLU A 902 -24.75 7.47 7.08
C GLU A 902 -24.75 5.99 7.55
N SER A 903 -24.21 5.71 8.73
CA SER A 903 -24.18 4.36 9.30
C SER A 903 -25.55 3.88 9.79
N VAL A 904 -25.70 2.58 10.04
CA VAL A 904 -26.95 1.96 10.51
C VAL A 904 -27.37 2.49 11.90
N ASP A 905 -26.40 2.83 12.75
CA ASP A 905 -26.55 3.44 14.06
C ASP A 905 -26.41 4.99 14.08
N GLN A 906 -26.16 5.60 12.92
CA GLN A 906 -26.09 7.07 12.69
C GLN A 906 -24.98 7.80 13.46
N ASP A 907 -23.96 7.07 13.94
CA ASP A 907 -22.73 7.67 14.45
C ASP A 907 -21.88 8.25 13.31
N GLN A 908 -21.64 7.48 12.24
CA GLN A 908 -20.98 7.98 11.04
C GLN A 908 -21.94 8.68 10.07
N LYS A 909 -21.48 9.79 9.47
CA LYS A 909 -22.14 10.57 8.41
C LYS A 909 -21.23 11.70 7.91
N THR A 910 -21.35 12.02 6.63
CA THR A 910 -20.87 13.29 6.05
C THR A 910 -22.07 14.19 5.82
N VAL A 911 -22.02 15.47 6.21
CA VAL A 911 -23.14 16.41 6.09
C VAL A 911 -22.83 17.47 5.04
N VAL A 912 -23.74 17.64 4.08
CA VAL A 912 -23.65 18.70 3.05
C VAL A 912 -24.93 19.51 3.10
N GLY A 913 -24.82 20.81 3.37
CA GLY A 913 -25.99 21.63 3.67
C GLY A 913 -25.84 23.11 3.32
N TYR A 914 -26.88 23.86 3.68
CA TYR A 914 -26.94 25.30 3.47
C TYR A 914 -27.50 25.99 4.72
N ASN A 915 -26.70 26.87 5.32
CA ASN A 915 -27.09 27.79 6.38
C ASN A 915 -27.77 29.01 5.73
N VAL A 916 -29.04 29.20 6.06
CA VAL A 916 -29.90 30.25 5.50
C VAL A 916 -29.62 31.61 6.13
N THR A 917 -29.31 31.64 7.42
CA THR A 917 -29.01 32.86 8.19
C THR A 917 -27.82 33.63 7.61
N ASP A 918 -26.74 32.90 7.32
CA ASP A 918 -25.47 33.48 6.83
C ASP A 918 -25.33 33.41 5.30
N SER A 919 -26.27 32.75 4.60
CA SER A 919 -26.22 32.43 3.17
C SER A 919 -24.93 31.71 2.76
N LYS A 920 -24.64 30.59 3.44
CA LYS A 920 -23.47 29.75 3.18
C LYS A 920 -23.86 28.32 2.86
N MET A 921 -23.24 27.74 1.85
CA MET A 921 -23.15 26.29 1.70
C MET A 921 -22.01 25.78 2.58
N PHE A 922 -22.15 24.59 3.15
CA PHE A 922 -21.14 23.99 4.01
C PHE A 922 -21.01 22.48 3.82
N PHE A 923 -19.87 21.99 4.28
CA PHE A 923 -19.45 20.59 4.26
C PHE A 923 -18.90 20.23 5.65
N ASP A 924 -19.44 19.18 6.27
CA ASP A 924 -18.99 18.68 7.57
C ASP A 924 -18.67 17.18 7.48
N ARG A 925 -17.43 16.84 7.83
CA ARG A 925 -16.89 15.47 7.90
C ARG A 925 -16.33 15.14 9.29
N SER A 926 -16.77 15.84 10.34
CA SER A 926 -16.38 15.57 11.73
C SER A 926 -16.84 14.20 12.25
N GLU A 927 -17.78 13.56 11.54
CA GLU A 927 -18.30 12.21 11.82
C GLU A 927 -18.16 11.28 10.59
N SER A 928 -17.29 11.56 9.60
CA SER A 928 -17.26 10.81 8.32
C SER A 928 -16.55 9.44 8.34
N GLY A 929 -16.52 8.75 9.48
CA GLY A 929 -15.71 7.55 9.70
C GLY A 929 -14.29 7.87 10.19
N GLU A 930 -13.27 7.27 9.57
CA GLU A 930 -11.88 7.44 10.00
C GLU A 930 -11.37 8.86 9.73
N ILE A 931 -10.96 9.57 10.80
CA ILE A 931 -10.51 10.97 10.75
C ILE A 931 -9.22 11.25 11.53
N ASP A 932 -8.70 10.31 12.33
CA ASP A 932 -7.55 10.54 13.23
C ASP A 932 -6.17 10.23 12.60
N PHE A 933 -6.14 9.88 11.32
CA PHE A 933 -4.92 9.62 10.54
C PHE A 933 -4.05 10.87 10.32
N SER A 934 -4.57 12.08 10.61
CA SER A 934 -3.80 13.33 10.68
C SER A 934 -4.45 14.31 11.66
N ASP A 935 -3.64 14.94 12.52
CA ASP A 935 -4.09 16.01 13.41
C ASP A 935 -4.44 17.32 12.69
N LYS A 936 -4.05 17.44 11.41
CA LYS A 936 -4.37 18.56 10.52
C LYS A 936 -5.61 18.32 9.64
N PHE A 937 -6.26 17.17 9.74
CA PHE A 937 -7.44 16.86 8.94
C PHE A 937 -8.61 17.78 9.33
N SER A 938 -8.84 18.82 8.52
CA SER A 938 -9.89 19.81 8.77
C SER A 938 -11.26 19.23 8.44
N THR A 939 -12.22 19.38 9.35
CA THR A 939 -13.50 18.68 9.33
C THR A 939 -14.70 19.52 8.90
N TYR A 940 -14.61 20.85 8.90
CA TYR A 940 -15.71 21.74 8.53
C TYR A 940 -15.26 22.81 7.54
N HIS A 941 -15.98 22.93 6.42
CA HIS A 941 -15.71 23.89 5.35
C HIS A 941 -16.98 24.65 4.96
N GLU A 942 -16.85 25.91 4.57
CA GLU A 942 -17.99 26.77 4.19
C GLU A 942 -17.65 27.75 3.06
N ALA A 943 -18.65 28.10 2.26
CA ALA A 943 -18.57 29.07 1.18
C ALA A 943 -19.84 29.92 1.13
N THR A 944 -19.69 31.24 1.00
CA THR A 944 -20.83 32.16 0.82
C THR A 944 -21.44 31.95 -0.57
N ILE A 945 -22.70 31.51 -0.63
CA ILE A 945 -23.45 31.31 -1.87
C ILE A 945 -24.79 32.03 -1.74
N LYS A 946 -24.98 33.10 -2.51
CA LYS A 946 -26.22 33.90 -2.45
C LYS A 946 -27.37 33.16 -3.17
N PRO A 947 -28.61 33.16 -2.64
CA PRO A 947 -29.74 32.57 -3.34
C PRO A 947 -30.09 33.33 -4.62
N ASN A 948 -30.15 32.64 -5.76
CA ASN A 948 -30.62 33.23 -7.02
C ASN A 948 -32.15 33.15 -7.06
N ASN A 949 -32.86 34.29 -7.03
CA ASN A 949 -34.33 34.33 -6.99
C ASN A 949 -34.96 33.44 -5.89
N LYS A 950 -34.40 33.51 -4.66
CA LYS A 950 -34.71 32.65 -3.50
C LYS A 950 -34.39 31.15 -3.69
N ARG A 951 -33.64 30.77 -4.71
CA ARG A 951 -33.24 29.38 -4.98
C ARG A 951 -31.79 29.11 -4.63
N VAL A 952 -31.53 27.90 -4.16
CA VAL A 952 -30.19 27.32 -3.96
C VAL A 952 -30.14 26.02 -4.74
N LYS A 953 -29.10 25.81 -5.53
CA LYS A 953 -28.84 24.56 -6.27
C LYS A 953 -27.66 23.81 -5.66
N MET A 954 -27.80 22.49 -5.53
CA MET A 954 -26.76 21.57 -5.12
C MET A 954 -26.64 20.46 -6.17
N ARG A 955 -25.44 20.23 -6.68
CA ARG A 955 -25.08 19.01 -7.43
C ARG A 955 -23.96 18.32 -6.64
N ILE A 956 -24.21 17.11 -6.15
CA ILE A 956 -23.31 16.38 -5.23
C ILE A 956 -22.95 15.05 -5.86
N TYR A 957 -21.66 14.75 -5.94
CA TYR A 957 -21.11 13.45 -6.30
C TYR A 957 -20.59 12.78 -5.03
N VAL A 958 -20.95 11.52 -4.78
CA VAL A 958 -20.45 10.69 -3.67
C VAL A 958 -19.85 9.41 -4.26
N ASP A 959 -18.65 9.04 -3.81
CA ASP A 959 -17.97 7.78 -4.16
C ASP A 959 -17.47 7.09 -2.87
N GLU A 960 -16.75 5.98 -3.00
CA GLU A 960 -16.32 5.15 -1.88
C GLU A 960 -15.48 5.87 -0.83
N SER A 961 -14.74 6.93 -1.19
CA SER A 961 -13.96 7.77 -0.26
C SER A 961 -13.90 9.26 -0.60
N SER A 962 -14.89 9.78 -1.34
CA SER A 962 -14.94 11.19 -1.71
C SER A 962 -16.36 11.72 -1.80
N VAL A 963 -16.48 13.03 -1.61
CA VAL A 963 -17.68 13.81 -1.95
C VAL A 963 -17.24 15.10 -2.64
N GLU A 964 -17.80 15.37 -3.82
CA GLU A 964 -17.63 16.63 -4.55
C GLU A 964 -18.95 17.38 -4.66
N VAL A 965 -19.02 18.60 -4.12
CA VAL A 965 -20.24 19.42 -4.04
C VAL A 965 -20.10 20.66 -4.91
N PHE A 966 -21.02 20.85 -5.86
CA PHE A 966 -21.08 22.01 -6.75
C PHE A 966 -22.31 22.85 -6.41
N GLY A 967 -22.09 24.01 -5.78
CA GLY A 967 -23.14 24.95 -5.41
C GLY A 967 -23.42 25.97 -6.51
N ASN A 968 -24.70 26.25 -6.78
CA ASN A 968 -25.16 27.23 -7.78
C ASN A 968 -24.38 27.17 -9.10
N GLU A 969 -24.47 26.04 -9.81
CA GLU A 969 -23.91 25.87 -11.16
C GLU A 969 -22.38 26.10 -11.22
N GLY A 970 -21.68 25.77 -10.13
CA GLY A 970 -20.21 25.81 -10.05
C GLY A 970 -19.62 27.10 -9.50
N GLN A 971 -20.42 28.00 -8.91
CA GLN A 971 -19.93 29.24 -8.28
C GLN A 971 -18.99 28.97 -7.10
N ALA A 972 -19.27 27.92 -6.32
CA ALA A 972 -18.38 27.41 -5.30
C ALA A 972 -18.44 25.88 -5.27
N VAL A 973 -17.28 25.26 -5.17
CA VAL A 973 -17.12 23.80 -5.16
C VAL A 973 -16.45 23.37 -3.85
N PHE A 974 -16.80 22.17 -3.36
CA PHE A 974 -16.13 21.52 -2.23
C PHE A 974 -15.65 20.13 -2.67
N SER A 975 -14.34 19.96 -2.75
CA SER A 975 -13.66 18.69 -2.96
C SER A 975 -13.17 18.15 -1.62
N ASN A 976 -13.77 17.08 -1.12
CA ASN A 976 -13.36 16.49 0.14
C ASN A 976 -13.31 14.96 0.13
N VAL A 977 -12.22 14.40 0.67
CA VAL A 977 -12.13 12.97 0.98
C VAL A 977 -12.85 12.65 2.29
N VAL A 978 -13.37 11.42 2.38
CA VAL A 978 -14.07 10.87 3.54
C VAL A 978 -13.74 9.39 3.66
N PHE A 979 -13.69 8.83 4.88
CA PHE A 979 -13.34 7.42 5.10
C PHE A 979 -14.37 6.65 5.93
N PRO A 980 -15.65 6.60 5.49
CA PRO A 980 -16.73 5.89 6.17
C PRO A 980 -16.61 4.36 6.04
N ASP A 981 -17.12 3.62 7.01
CA ASP A 981 -17.07 2.16 7.02
C ASP A 981 -17.63 1.53 5.73
N GLY A 982 -17.14 0.35 5.36
CA GLY A 982 -17.56 -0.34 4.13
C GLY A 982 -19.05 -0.69 4.02
N ALA A 983 -19.81 -0.59 5.12
CA ALA A 983 -21.25 -0.78 5.17
C ALA A 983 -22.05 0.52 5.45
N SER A 984 -21.38 1.67 5.62
CA SER A 984 -22.01 2.98 5.78
C SER A 984 -22.45 3.51 4.41
N ASP A 985 -23.54 2.96 3.88
CA ASP A 985 -24.12 3.30 2.58
C ASP A 985 -25.54 3.89 2.65
N GLY A 986 -25.98 4.30 3.84
CA GLY A 986 -27.22 5.04 4.06
C GLY A 986 -27.13 6.52 3.65
N MET A 987 -28.30 7.15 3.51
CA MET A 987 -28.43 8.60 3.30
C MET A 987 -29.75 9.15 3.85
N SER A 988 -29.75 10.44 4.22
CA SER A 988 -30.95 11.14 4.64
C SER A 988 -30.98 12.62 4.23
N PHE A 989 -32.17 13.23 4.25
CA PHE A 989 -32.36 14.67 4.06
C PHE A 989 -33.04 15.27 5.29
N TYR A 990 -32.56 16.42 5.75
CA TYR A 990 -33.03 17.07 6.99
C TYR A 990 -33.23 18.58 6.84
N THR A 991 -33.95 19.17 7.80
CA THR A 991 -34.22 20.61 7.92
C THR A 991 -34.24 21.00 9.40
N LYS A 992 -33.87 22.23 9.73
CA LYS A 992 -33.65 22.71 11.11
C LYS A 992 -34.18 24.14 11.30
N GLY A 993 -34.81 24.38 12.45
CA GLY A 993 -35.53 25.63 12.77
C GLY A 993 -36.86 25.81 12.04
N GLY A 994 -36.94 25.39 10.77
CA GLY A 994 -38.12 25.58 9.92
C GLY A 994 -38.24 24.56 8.79
N ASN A 995 -39.05 24.91 7.78
CA ASN A 995 -39.38 24.06 6.64
C ASN A 995 -38.71 24.58 5.37
N VAL A 996 -38.27 23.68 4.48
CA VAL A 996 -37.73 24.02 3.16
C VAL A 996 -38.57 23.38 2.05
N LYS A 997 -38.70 24.06 0.90
CA LYS A 997 -39.37 23.52 -0.29
C LYS A 997 -38.34 22.95 -1.25
N ILE A 998 -38.35 21.63 -1.40
CA ILE A 998 -37.67 20.93 -2.51
C ILE A 998 -38.48 21.21 -3.77
N VAL A 999 -37.87 21.91 -4.74
CA VAL A 999 -38.46 22.16 -6.05
C VAL A 999 -38.28 20.92 -6.92
N SER A 1000 -37.04 20.45 -6.99
CA SER A 1000 -36.63 19.18 -7.59
C SER A 1000 -35.53 18.55 -6.74
N LEU A 1001 -35.55 17.22 -6.67
CA LEU A 1001 -34.52 16.39 -6.09
C LEU A 1001 -34.48 15.10 -6.91
N ASN A 1002 -33.35 14.85 -7.57
CA ASN A 1002 -33.04 13.59 -8.19
C ASN A 1002 -31.83 12.96 -7.50
N VAL A 1003 -31.88 11.66 -7.26
CA VAL A 1003 -30.72 10.86 -6.81
C VAL A 1003 -30.52 9.74 -7.83
N TYR A 1004 -29.33 9.70 -8.43
CA TYR A 1004 -28.93 8.69 -9.41
C TYR A 1004 -27.85 7.81 -8.81
N PRO A 1005 -28.03 6.48 -8.70
CA PRO A 1005 -26.89 5.60 -8.44
C PRO A 1005 -25.94 5.67 -9.65
N LEU A 1006 -24.63 5.70 -9.41
CA LEU A 1006 -23.62 5.72 -10.49
C LEU A 1006 -22.99 4.34 -10.65
N ALA A 1007 -22.87 3.89 -11.90
CA ALA A 1007 -22.17 2.65 -12.25
C ALA A 1007 -20.65 2.82 -12.12
N GLY A 1008 -19.96 1.82 -11.56
CA GLY A 1008 -18.50 1.83 -11.46
C GLY A 1008 -17.81 1.58 -12.79
N ILE A 1009 -16.80 2.40 -13.12
CA ILE A 1009 -16.03 2.35 -14.39
C ILE A 1009 -15.16 1.10 -14.49
N TRP A 1010 -14.71 0.59 -13.34
CA TRP A 1010 -13.87 -0.62 -13.25
C TRP A 1010 -14.71 -1.90 -13.36
N LYS A 1011 -15.93 -1.86 -12.82
CA LYS A 1011 -16.88 -2.97 -12.78
C LYS A 1011 -18.30 -2.47 -12.52
N ALA A 1012 -19.21 -2.74 -13.44
CA ALA A 1012 -20.63 -2.50 -13.23
C ALA A 1012 -21.22 -3.48 -12.19
N GLU A 1013 -22.02 -2.98 -11.24
CA GLU A 1013 -22.95 -3.83 -10.48
C GLU A 1013 -23.97 -4.46 -11.45
N SER A 1014 -24.39 -5.71 -11.21
CA SER A 1014 -25.38 -6.38 -12.08
C SER A 1014 -26.81 -5.96 -11.71
N ASN A 1015 -27.46 -5.22 -12.59
CA ASN A 1015 -28.62 -4.39 -12.21
C ASN A 1015 -29.92 -5.14 -11.86
N GLU A 1016 -30.14 -6.39 -12.28
CA GLU A 1016 -31.39 -7.10 -11.94
C GLU A 1016 -31.22 -8.57 -11.51
N GLY A 1017 -31.82 -8.89 -10.35
CA GLY A 1017 -32.35 -10.21 -10.05
C GLY A 1017 -31.36 -11.33 -9.77
N THR A 1018 -30.08 -11.01 -9.63
CA THR A 1018 -28.98 -11.95 -9.36
C THR A 1018 -28.95 -12.44 -7.92
N SER A 1019 -28.06 -13.40 -7.66
CA SER A 1019 -27.73 -13.86 -6.29
C SER A 1019 -26.60 -12.99 -5.70
N PRO A 1020 -26.48 -12.89 -4.36
CA PRO A 1020 -25.32 -12.27 -3.72
C PRO A 1020 -24.01 -12.81 -4.27
N ASN A 1021 -23.05 -11.93 -4.60
CA ASN A 1021 -21.69 -12.27 -5.02
C ASN A 1021 -20.62 -11.83 -4.01
N LYS A 1022 -20.79 -10.68 -3.34
CA LYS A 1022 -19.92 -10.16 -2.27
C LYS A 1022 -20.78 -9.76 -1.06
N VAL A 1023 -20.23 -9.94 0.14
CA VAL A 1023 -20.75 -9.35 1.39
C VAL A 1023 -19.67 -8.38 1.83
N VAL A 1024 -19.99 -7.10 1.88
CA VAL A 1024 -19.07 -6.07 2.38
C VAL A 1024 -19.23 -6.01 3.89
N MET A 1025 -18.10 -6.08 4.60
CA MET A 1025 -18.04 -5.76 6.01
C MET A 1025 -17.74 -4.27 6.14
N ASP A 1026 -18.34 -3.63 7.13
CA ASP A 1026 -17.82 -2.41 7.74
C ASP A 1026 -16.31 -2.50 8.03
N HIS A 1027 -15.91 -3.55 8.75
CA HIS A 1027 -14.57 -3.75 9.28
C HIS A 1027 -13.95 -5.06 8.80
N SER A 1028 -12.72 -5.00 8.26
CA SER A 1028 -11.91 -6.19 7.95
C SER A 1028 -11.16 -6.75 9.18
N LYS A 1029 -10.76 -5.87 10.09
CA LYS A 1029 -10.17 -6.18 11.40
C LYS A 1029 -10.82 -5.34 12.50
N LEU A 1030 -10.97 -5.91 13.70
CA LEU A 1030 -11.24 -5.18 14.94
C LEU A 1030 -10.23 -5.56 16.02
N GLU A 1031 -9.77 -4.59 16.79
CA GLU A 1031 -8.96 -4.79 17.98
C GLU A 1031 -9.72 -4.34 19.23
N LEU A 1032 -10.23 -5.30 20.00
CA LEU A 1032 -11.12 -5.03 21.14
C LEU A 1032 -10.41 -5.33 22.47
N ARG A 1033 -10.80 -4.62 23.52
CA ARG A 1033 -10.44 -4.97 24.91
C ARG A 1033 -11.38 -6.05 25.45
N ILE A 1034 -10.90 -6.94 26.32
CA ILE A 1034 -11.76 -7.99 26.90
C ILE A 1034 -12.87 -7.32 27.73
N GLY A 1035 -14.12 -7.63 27.38
CA GLY A 1035 -15.34 -7.00 27.91
C GLY A 1035 -16.01 -6.02 26.94
N GLN A 1036 -15.27 -5.47 25.96
CA GLN A 1036 -15.77 -4.52 24.97
C GLN A 1036 -16.68 -5.20 23.94
N SER A 1037 -17.73 -4.48 23.55
CA SER A 1037 -18.56 -4.81 22.39
C SER A 1037 -18.35 -3.77 21.27
N HIS A 1038 -18.61 -4.19 20.03
CA HIS A 1038 -18.70 -3.35 18.83
C HIS A 1038 -19.87 -3.83 17.96
N ARG A 1039 -20.52 -2.95 17.21
CA ARG A 1039 -21.60 -3.30 16.28
C ARG A 1039 -21.00 -3.52 14.90
N LEU A 1040 -20.97 -4.77 14.42
CA LEU A 1040 -20.62 -5.03 13.02
C LEU A 1040 -21.84 -4.83 12.12
N SER A 1041 -21.62 -4.20 10.98
CA SER A 1041 -22.63 -3.93 9.93
C SER A 1041 -22.17 -4.47 8.57
N THR A 1042 -23.12 -4.87 7.71
CA THR A 1042 -22.82 -5.46 6.39
C THR A 1042 -23.79 -5.04 5.31
N SER A 1043 -23.28 -4.89 4.09
CA SER A 1043 -24.09 -4.78 2.87
C SER A 1043 -23.84 -5.99 1.95
N ILE A 1044 -24.75 -6.23 1.00
CA ILE A 1044 -24.64 -7.29 0.00
C ILE A 1044 -24.57 -6.67 -1.38
N LEU A 1045 -23.58 -7.11 -2.16
CA LEU A 1045 -23.49 -6.78 -3.58
C LEU A 1045 -23.95 -7.97 -4.46
N PRO A 1046 -24.49 -7.70 -5.65
CA PRO A 1046 -24.98 -6.37 -6.04
C PRO A 1046 -26.19 -5.98 -5.17
N ARG A 1047 -26.42 -4.68 -4.95
CA ARG A 1047 -27.49 -4.21 -4.06
C ARG A 1047 -28.89 -4.65 -4.54
N SER A 1048 -29.03 -4.92 -5.84
CA SER A 1048 -30.19 -5.52 -6.51
C SER A 1048 -30.51 -6.99 -6.14
N ALA A 1049 -29.67 -7.66 -5.35
CA ALA A 1049 -29.78 -9.09 -5.08
C ALA A 1049 -31.06 -9.47 -4.29
N LYS A 1050 -31.88 -10.37 -4.86
CA LYS A 1050 -33.21 -10.74 -4.34
C LYS A 1050 -33.26 -11.44 -2.96
N ASN A 1051 -32.13 -11.72 -2.34
CA ASN A 1051 -32.06 -12.36 -1.02
C ASN A 1051 -30.85 -11.84 -0.23
N GLN A 1052 -31.06 -10.77 0.53
CA GLN A 1052 -30.05 -10.11 1.36
C GLN A 1052 -29.87 -10.72 2.76
N ARG A 1053 -30.37 -11.93 3.04
CA ARG A 1053 -30.32 -12.51 4.40
C ARG A 1053 -28.92 -12.98 4.79
N ILE A 1054 -28.39 -12.42 5.88
CA ILE A 1054 -27.12 -12.84 6.52
C ILE A 1054 -27.35 -13.81 7.68
N LYS A 1055 -26.46 -14.80 7.79
CA LYS A 1055 -26.23 -15.60 8.99
C LYS A 1055 -24.86 -15.28 9.58
N TRP A 1056 -24.87 -14.73 10.79
CA TRP A 1056 -23.68 -14.45 11.58
C TRP A 1056 -23.14 -15.68 12.31
N GLN A 1057 -21.81 -15.79 12.44
CA GLN A 1057 -21.12 -16.85 13.18
C GLN A 1057 -19.71 -16.40 13.65
N THR A 1058 -19.19 -17.04 14.70
CA THR A 1058 -17.82 -16.85 15.24
C THR A 1058 -17.00 -18.14 15.08
N SER A 1059 -15.71 -18.02 14.77
CA SER A 1059 -14.79 -19.16 14.73
C SER A 1059 -14.41 -19.69 16.11
N ASN A 1060 -14.51 -18.87 17.16
CA ASN A 1060 -14.24 -19.27 18.53
C ASN A 1060 -15.05 -18.41 19.55
N PRO A 1061 -16.18 -18.92 20.06
CA PRO A 1061 -17.02 -18.20 21.03
C PRO A 1061 -16.37 -18.02 22.41
N ALA A 1062 -15.25 -18.68 22.70
CA ALA A 1062 -14.47 -18.44 23.93
C ALA A 1062 -13.50 -17.26 23.80
N ILE A 1063 -13.39 -16.65 22.61
CA ILE A 1063 -12.62 -15.42 22.34
C ILE A 1063 -13.58 -14.28 22.00
N ALA A 1064 -14.44 -14.47 20.99
CA ALA A 1064 -15.43 -13.48 20.58
C ALA A 1064 -16.83 -14.09 20.42
N GLU A 1065 -17.80 -13.58 21.17
CA GLU A 1065 -19.22 -13.85 20.99
C GLU A 1065 -19.79 -12.97 19.87
N VAL A 1066 -20.81 -13.46 19.15
CA VAL A 1066 -21.55 -12.69 18.14
C VAL A 1066 -23.04 -12.95 18.23
N LYS A 1067 -23.84 -11.88 18.11
CA LYS A 1067 -25.30 -11.87 18.28
C LYS A 1067 -25.93 -11.00 17.20
N LYS A 1068 -26.64 -11.64 16.26
CA LYS A 1068 -27.44 -10.95 15.23
C LYS A 1068 -28.44 -9.98 15.87
N ILE A 1069 -28.61 -8.80 15.29
CA ILE A 1069 -29.55 -7.77 15.73
C ILE A 1069 -30.68 -7.62 14.72
N ASP A 1070 -30.33 -7.40 13.46
CA ASP A 1070 -31.22 -7.30 12.30
C ASP A 1070 -30.61 -8.09 11.12
N GLU A 1071 -31.13 -7.95 9.89
CA GLU A 1071 -30.64 -8.71 8.74
C GLU A 1071 -29.24 -8.31 8.22
N SER A 1072 -28.75 -7.10 8.54
CA SER A 1072 -27.44 -6.58 8.13
C SER A 1072 -26.42 -6.44 9.27
N SER A 1073 -26.83 -6.42 10.55
CA SER A 1073 -25.94 -6.12 11.69
C SER A 1073 -25.90 -7.16 12.82
N ALA A 1074 -24.81 -7.15 13.60
CA ALA A 1074 -24.61 -7.98 14.79
C ALA A 1074 -23.73 -7.32 15.87
N ASP A 1075 -24.11 -7.47 17.15
CA ASP A 1075 -23.20 -7.20 18.27
C ASP A 1075 -22.08 -8.25 18.27
N VAL A 1076 -20.82 -7.81 18.26
CA VAL A 1076 -19.63 -8.64 18.55
C VAL A 1076 -19.07 -8.23 19.90
N LYS A 1077 -18.76 -9.20 20.76
CA LYS A 1077 -18.16 -8.95 22.08
C LYS A 1077 -16.92 -9.80 22.29
N LEU A 1078 -15.81 -9.17 22.65
CA LEU A 1078 -14.61 -9.90 23.06
C LEU A 1078 -14.76 -10.38 24.52
N VAL A 1079 -14.69 -11.68 24.72
CA VAL A 1079 -14.88 -12.37 26.01
C VAL A 1079 -13.64 -13.11 26.50
N GLY A 1080 -12.62 -13.26 25.66
CA GLY A 1080 -11.35 -13.92 26.01
C GLY A 1080 -10.16 -13.41 25.20
N TYR A 1081 -8.95 -13.74 25.65
CA TYR A 1081 -7.70 -13.38 24.99
C TYR A 1081 -7.44 -14.24 23.75
N GLY A 1082 -7.01 -13.63 22.64
CA GLY A 1082 -6.65 -14.31 21.39
C GLY A 1082 -7.26 -13.67 20.15
N ARG A 1083 -7.36 -14.46 19.07
CA ARG A 1083 -7.92 -14.08 17.77
C ARG A 1083 -9.08 -14.97 17.38
N ALA A 1084 -10.17 -14.37 16.92
CA ALA A 1084 -11.31 -15.04 16.30
C ALA A 1084 -11.63 -14.43 14.92
N THR A 1085 -12.41 -15.14 14.11
CA THR A 1085 -13.00 -14.62 12.88
C THR A 1085 -14.51 -14.62 13.03
N ILE A 1086 -15.12 -13.44 12.86
CA ILE A 1086 -16.56 -13.31 12.70
C ILE A 1086 -16.86 -13.44 11.20
N SER A 1087 -17.99 -14.05 10.85
CA SER A 1087 -18.39 -14.24 9.46
C SER A 1087 -19.86 -13.92 9.25
N ALA A 1088 -20.13 -13.07 8.26
CA ALA A 1088 -21.45 -12.79 7.72
C ALA A 1088 -21.65 -13.67 6.47
N VAL A 1089 -22.39 -14.77 6.62
CA VAL A 1089 -22.62 -15.76 5.56
C VAL A 1089 -23.95 -15.45 4.86
N ALA A 1090 -23.91 -15.14 3.56
CA ALA A 1090 -25.12 -14.99 2.77
C ALA A 1090 -25.91 -16.30 2.69
N ASN A 1091 -27.24 -16.23 2.57
CA ASN A 1091 -28.12 -17.41 2.61
C ASN A 1091 -27.88 -18.47 1.49
N ASN A 1092 -27.01 -18.20 0.51
CA ASN A 1092 -26.54 -19.20 -0.48
C ASN A 1092 -25.41 -20.11 0.06
N GLY A 1093 -24.83 -19.80 1.23
CA GLY A 1093 -23.75 -20.55 1.88
C GLY A 1093 -22.39 -20.48 1.18
N LYS A 1094 -22.26 -19.67 0.12
CA LYS A 1094 -21.04 -19.53 -0.70
C LYS A 1094 -20.34 -18.20 -0.49
N VAL A 1095 -21.11 -17.11 -0.38
CA VAL A 1095 -20.57 -15.76 -0.17
C VAL A 1095 -20.48 -15.48 1.32
N ILE A 1096 -19.31 -15.05 1.76
CA ILE A 1096 -18.97 -14.86 3.16
C ILE A 1096 -18.11 -13.60 3.30
N GLY A 1097 -18.62 -12.59 3.99
CA GLY A 1097 -17.80 -11.49 4.51
C GLY A 1097 -17.20 -11.90 5.86
N THR A 1098 -16.01 -11.41 6.20
CA THR A 1098 -15.33 -11.77 7.46
C THR A 1098 -14.58 -10.62 8.09
N THR A 1099 -14.70 -10.49 9.42
CA THR A 1099 -13.90 -9.60 10.26
C THR A 1099 -12.99 -10.42 11.16
N VAL A 1100 -11.69 -10.09 11.22
CA VAL A 1100 -10.75 -10.67 12.19
C VAL A 1100 -10.79 -9.88 13.48
N VAL A 1101 -11.15 -10.51 14.59
CA VAL A 1101 -11.29 -9.87 15.90
C VAL A 1101 -10.16 -10.32 16.82
N GLU A 1102 -9.38 -9.38 17.33
CA GLU A 1102 -8.20 -9.62 18.17
C GLU A 1102 -8.30 -8.93 19.53
N SER A 1103 -7.67 -9.52 20.55
CA SER A 1103 -7.51 -8.91 21.86
C SER A 1103 -6.42 -7.82 21.86
N LYS A 1104 -6.82 -6.54 21.86
CA LYS A 1104 -5.89 -5.41 21.98
C LYS A 1104 -5.26 -5.42 23.36
N THR A 1105 -3.93 -5.46 23.39
CA THR A 1105 -3.15 -5.56 24.64
C THR A 1105 -2.27 -4.32 24.80
N SER A 1106 -2.43 -3.63 25.92
CA SER A 1106 -1.58 -2.51 26.32
C SER A 1106 -0.65 -2.97 27.45
N TYR A 1107 0.60 -2.49 27.45
CA TYR A 1107 1.66 -2.95 28.35
C TYR A 1107 2.23 -1.80 29.18
N LYS A 1108 2.69 -2.12 30.39
CA LYS A 1108 3.75 -1.37 31.07
C LYS A 1108 5.06 -2.06 30.76
N ILE A 1109 5.95 -1.34 30.11
CA ILE A 1109 7.32 -1.79 29.82
C ILE A 1109 8.14 -1.47 31.08
N VAL A 1110 8.75 -2.46 31.72
CA VAL A 1110 9.35 -2.34 33.06
C VAL A 1110 10.79 -2.85 33.06
N GLU A 1111 11.78 -2.01 33.35
CA GLU A 1111 13.19 -2.44 33.40
C GLU A 1111 13.43 -3.42 34.55
N ASP A 1112 14.28 -4.43 34.31
CA ASP A 1112 14.42 -5.63 35.14
C ASP A 1112 15.10 -5.37 36.49
N ASN A 1113 16.10 -4.47 36.50
CA ASN A 1113 17.03 -4.24 37.61
C ASN A 1113 16.47 -3.26 38.67
N SER A 1114 15.94 -2.12 38.24
CA SER A 1114 15.23 -1.13 39.06
C SER A 1114 13.76 -1.50 39.32
N GLY A 1115 13.16 -2.33 38.47
CA GLY A 1115 11.74 -2.67 38.52
C GLY A 1115 10.79 -1.51 38.20
N LYS A 1116 11.29 -0.41 37.60
CA LYS A 1116 10.53 0.81 37.25
C LYS A 1116 9.93 0.73 35.84
N ALA A 1117 8.86 1.49 35.61
CA ALA A 1117 8.19 1.55 34.30
C ALA A 1117 8.79 2.65 33.41
N LEU A 1118 8.92 2.31 32.13
CA LEU A 1118 9.15 3.23 31.03
C LEU A 1118 8.00 4.24 30.98
N THR A 1119 8.33 5.52 31.13
CA THR A 1119 7.39 6.61 31.37
C THR A 1119 7.73 7.78 30.45
N VAL A 1120 6.74 8.34 29.75
CA VAL A 1120 6.95 9.55 28.94
C VAL A 1120 6.77 10.82 29.77
N ALA A 1121 7.58 11.85 29.51
CA ALA A 1121 7.53 13.12 30.25
C ALA A 1121 6.40 14.07 29.83
N GLY A 1122 5.78 13.84 28.67
CA GLY A 1122 4.80 14.73 28.05
C GLY A 1122 4.10 14.08 26.85
N THR A 1123 3.50 14.89 25.98
CA THR A 1123 2.71 14.45 24.80
C THR A 1123 3.16 15.05 23.47
N SER A 1124 4.17 15.93 23.47
CA SER A 1124 4.72 16.59 22.29
C SER A 1124 5.89 15.80 21.69
N ASN A 1125 6.19 16.02 20.41
CA ASN A 1125 7.45 15.56 19.80
C ASN A 1125 8.67 15.99 20.62
N GLY A 1126 9.62 15.08 20.79
CA GLY A 1126 10.83 15.29 21.59
C GLY A 1126 10.63 15.15 23.11
N SER A 1127 9.42 14.81 23.59
CA SER A 1127 9.19 14.53 25.02
C SER A 1127 9.99 13.30 25.44
N LYS A 1128 10.95 13.48 26.35
CA LYS A 1128 11.88 12.41 26.75
C LYS A 1128 11.19 11.29 27.53
N VAL A 1129 11.72 10.08 27.36
CA VAL A 1129 11.25 8.86 28.02
C VAL A 1129 12.23 8.48 29.13
N MET A 1130 11.71 7.98 30.24
CA MET A 1130 12.46 7.80 31.49
C MET A 1130 11.88 6.69 32.37
N ILE A 1131 12.68 6.14 33.29
CA ILE A 1131 12.18 5.17 34.27
C ILE A 1131 11.59 5.87 35.52
N ARG A 1132 10.36 5.50 35.90
CA ARG A 1132 9.69 5.97 37.14
C ARG A 1132 9.03 4.82 37.91
N PRO A 1133 8.77 4.96 39.22
CA PRO A 1133 7.97 4.01 39.99
C PRO A 1133 6.64 3.65 39.30
N LYS A 1134 6.26 2.37 39.37
CA LYS A 1134 5.07 1.85 38.69
C LYS A 1134 3.79 2.45 39.27
N ARG A 1135 3.00 3.13 38.42
CA ARG A 1135 1.74 3.81 38.71
C ARG A 1135 0.61 3.25 37.83
N GLY A 1136 -0.58 3.82 37.93
CA GLY A 1136 -1.76 3.48 37.11
C GLY A 1136 -2.02 4.46 35.95
N THR A 1137 -1.08 5.34 35.64
CA THR A 1137 -1.24 6.50 34.76
C THR A 1137 -0.90 6.18 33.29
N LEU A 1138 -1.59 6.84 32.35
CA LEU A 1138 -1.45 6.62 30.90
C LEU A 1138 -0.02 6.90 30.39
N GLU A 1139 0.70 7.82 31.04
CA GLU A 1139 2.12 8.13 30.83
C GLU A 1139 3.07 6.90 30.89
N GLN A 1140 2.62 5.77 31.46
CA GLN A 1140 3.38 4.51 31.56
C GLN A 1140 2.79 3.37 30.72
N VAL A 1141 1.75 3.62 29.92
CA VAL A 1141 1.04 2.60 29.15
C VAL A 1141 1.38 2.71 27.67
N TRP A 1142 1.78 1.59 27.10
CA TRP A 1142 2.30 1.48 25.73
C TRP A 1142 1.53 0.42 24.95
N ASN A 1143 1.14 0.73 23.72
CA ASN A 1143 0.71 -0.28 22.75
C ASN A 1143 1.94 -0.73 21.95
N ILE A 1144 2.04 -2.01 21.63
CA ILE A 1144 3.11 -2.56 20.80
C ILE A 1144 2.46 -3.19 19.57
N GLU A 1145 2.64 -2.56 18.42
CA GLU A 1145 2.01 -2.97 17.15
C GLU A 1145 3.11 -3.45 16.19
N GLY A 1146 2.94 -4.65 15.63
CA GLY A 1146 3.98 -5.37 14.88
C GLY A 1146 3.70 -5.43 13.39
N GLU A 1147 4.70 -5.07 12.59
CA GLU A 1147 4.69 -5.14 11.13
C GLU A 1147 4.98 -6.57 10.62
N PRO A 1148 4.61 -6.91 9.37
CA PRO A 1148 5.01 -8.17 8.72
C PRO A 1148 6.52 -8.40 8.64
N SER A 1149 7.32 -7.37 8.94
CA SER A 1149 8.78 -7.39 8.98
C SER A 1149 9.37 -7.78 10.34
N GLY A 1150 8.56 -8.16 11.34
CA GLY A 1150 9.05 -8.46 12.70
C GLY A 1150 9.61 -7.25 13.44
N ILE A 1151 9.36 -6.06 12.90
CA ILE A 1151 9.62 -4.75 13.48
C ILE A 1151 8.35 -4.33 14.21
N TYR A 1152 8.50 -3.60 15.30
CA TYR A 1152 7.41 -3.08 16.11
C TYR A 1152 7.51 -1.56 16.24
N LYS A 1153 6.37 -0.89 16.15
CA LYS A 1153 6.18 0.48 16.65
C LYS A 1153 5.64 0.39 18.07
N VAL A 1154 6.16 1.25 18.96
CA VAL A 1154 5.85 1.24 20.40
C VAL A 1154 5.17 2.56 20.74
N LEU A 1155 3.84 2.58 20.76
CA LEU A 1155 3.04 3.80 20.85
C LEU A 1155 2.72 4.13 22.31
N SER A 1156 2.91 5.39 22.71
CA SER A 1156 2.46 5.89 24.01
C SER A 1156 0.94 6.05 24.02
N GLN A 1157 0.23 5.33 24.90
CA GLN A 1157 -1.23 5.45 25.03
C GLN A 1157 -1.69 6.80 25.61
N ASN A 1158 -0.75 7.69 25.93
CA ASN A 1158 -0.97 9.07 26.40
C ASN A 1158 -0.95 10.10 25.25
N SER A 1159 -0.53 9.71 24.03
CA SER A 1159 -0.32 10.65 22.91
C SER A 1159 -0.37 10.05 21.50
N ASN A 1160 -0.53 8.72 21.36
CA ASN A 1160 -0.40 7.91 20.14
C ASN A 1160 0.96 8.03 19.40
N LYS A 1161 1.88 8.88 19.87
CA LYS A 1161 3.26 9.01 19.36
C LYS A 1161 4.12 7.79 19.69
N VAL A 1162 5.08 7.50 18.82
CA VAL A 1162 5.97 6.32 18.90
C VAL A 1162 7.22 6.60 19.72
N LEU A 1163 7.77 5.55 20.32
CA LEU A 1163 9.11 5.51 20.91
C LEU A 1163 10.17 5.74 19.81
N ASP A 1164 10.95 6.81 19.97
CA ASP A 1164 11.86 7.37 18.97
C ASP A 1164 13.26 7.51 19.59
N ALA A 1165 14.29 6.96 18.96
CA ALA A 1165 15.67 7.24 19.35
C ALA A 1165 16.13 8.54 18.67
N SER A 1166 16.69 9.48 19.43
CA SER A 1166 17.04 10.81 18.92
C SER A 1166 18.25 10.82 17.97
N GLY A 1167 18.93 9.69 17.81
CA GLY A 1167 20.14 9.54 17.00
C GLY A 1167 20.53 8.09 16.72
N THR A 1168 21.83 7.81 16.70
CA THR A 1168 22.42 6.50 16.33
C THR A 1168 23.63 6.10 17.16
N SER A 1169 24.11 6.98 18.04
CA SER A 1169 25.29 6.85 18.88
C SER A 1169 24.95 6.19 20.21
N ASN A 1170 25.97 5.72 20.94
CA ASN A 1170 25.77 5.32 22.34
C ASN A 1170 25.55 6.58 23.21
N GLY A 1171 24.50 6.57 24.02
CA GLY A 1171 24.11 7.72 24.84
C GLY A 1171 23.20 8.74 24.15
N ASP A 1172 22.80 8.49 22.90
CA ASP A 1172 21.70 9.25 22.30
C ASP A 1172 20.38 8.86 23.01
N ASP A 1173 19.57 9.85 23.37
CA ASP A 1173 18.43 9.64 24.27
C ASP A 1173 17.17 9.15 23.53
N VAL A 1174 16.23 8.61 24.30
CA VAL A 1174 14.96 8.08 23.77
C VAL A 1174 13.80 8.98 24.19
N GLN A 1175 12.95 9.28 23.21
CA GLN A 1175 11.88 10.26 23.25
C GLN A 1175 10.60 9.70 22.63
N ILE A 1176 9.57 10.53 22.47
CA ILE A 1176 8.43 10.23 21.59
C ILE A 1176 8.36 11.20 20.41
N TRP A 1177 7.85 10.71 19.28
CA TRP A 1177 7.65 11.49 18.06
C TRP A 1177 6.44 10.99 17.25
N GLU A 1178 5.90 11.78 16.32
CA GLU A 1178 5.00 11.27 15.26
C GLU A 1178 5.68 10.16 14.44
N TYR A 1179 4.91 9.20 13.96
CA TYR A 1179 5.43 8.07 13.20
C TYR A 1179 5.59 8.42 11.71
N PHE A 1180 6.84 8.54 11.27
CA PHE A 1180 7.22 8.77 9.87
C PHE A 1180 7.77 7.51 9.18
N GLY A 1181 7.74 6.36 9.86
CA GLY A 1181 8.25 5.08 9.32
C GLY A 1181 9.79 4.98 9.28
N TYR A 1182 10.51 5.91 9.91
CA TYR A 1182 11.96 5.91 9.94
C TYR A 1182 12.55 4.85 10.88
N GLY A 1183 13.75 4.38 10.56
CA GLY A 1183 14.41 3.27 11.28
C GLY A 1183 14.79 3.57 12.73
N ASN A 1184 14.73 4.82 13.19
CA ASN A 1184 14.92 5.23 14.59
C ASN A 1184 13.64 5.11 15.44
N GLN A 1185 12.49 4.95 14.79
CA GLN A 1185 11.15 4.78 15.39
C GLN A 1185 10.68 3.32 15.39
N GLN A 1186 11.52 2.44 14.85
CA GLN A 1186 11.24 1.06 14.55
C GLN A 1186 12.11 0.17 15.44
N TRP A 1187 11.50 -0.79 16.14
CA TRP A 1187 12.17 -1.59 17.16
C TRP A 1187 12.04 -3.09 16.87
N ARG A 1188 13.15 -3.83 16.91
CA ARG A 1188 13.15 -5.29 16.98
C ARG A 1188 13.00 -5.69 18.45
N ILE A 1189 11.99 -6.50 18.77
CA ILE A 1189 11.75 -6.95 20.16
C ILE A 1189 12.09 -8.43 20.27
N ILE A 1190 13.06 -8.76 21.12
CA ILE A 1190 13.65 -10.09 21.27
C ILE A 1190 13.21 -10.68 22.62
N ASP A 1191 12.47 -11.79 22.62
CA ASP A 1191 12.14 -12.53 23.86
C ASP A 1191 13.39 -13.25 24.38
N ASN A 1192 13.80 -12.94 25.61
CA ASN A 1192 15.04 -13.47 26.21
C ASN A 1192 14.84 -14.86 26.84
N TRP A 1193 13.61 -15.39 26.89
CA TRP A 1193 13.28 -16.68 27.51
C TRP A 1193 13.64 -16.80 28.99
N ASP A 1194 13.69 -15.66 29.68
CA ASP A 1194 13.82 -15.53 31.15
C ASP A 1194 12.67 -14.69 31.76
N GLY A 1195 11.66 -14.36 30.96
CA GLY A 1195 10.56 -13.46 31.31
C GLY A 1195 10.78 -11.99 30.91
N THR A 1196 11.94 -11.65 30.36
CA THR A 1196 12.26 -10.32 29.82
C THR A 1196 12.30 -10.31 28.29
N VAL A 1197 12.29 -9.10 27.71
CA VAL A 1197 12.58 -8.82 26.31
C VAL A 1197 13.68 -7.76 26.21
N THR A 1198 14.37 -7.72 25.07
CA THR A 1198 15.30 -6.65 24.68
C THR A 1198 14.71 -5.88 23.50
N PHE A 1199 14.78 -4.55 23.53
CA PHE A 1199 14.34 -3.67 22.44
C PHE A 1199 15.57 -3.13 21.70
N ASN A 1200 15.70 -3.42 20.40
CA ASN A 1200 16.81 -2.93 19.57
C ASN A 1200 16.28 -1.99 18.48
N VAL A 1201 16.79 -0.77 18.37
CA VAL A 1201 16.35 0.17 17.33
C VAL A 1201 16.87 -0.26 15.94
N VAL A 1202 16.07 -0.06 14.90
CA VAL A 1202 16.30 -0.71 13.60
C VAL A 1202 17.48 -0.13 12.82
N ASN A 1203 17.68 1.19 12.88
CA ASN A 1203 18.73 1.91 12.12
C ASN A 1203 20.15 1.72 12.68
N SER A 1204 20.35 1.85 13.99
CA SER A 1204 21.69 1.79 14.62
C SER A 1204 22.03 0.42 15.21
N GLY A 1205 21.05 -0.48 15.31
CA GLY A 1205 21.18 -1.82 15.91
C GLY A 1205 21.24 -1.85 17.44
N LYS A 1206 21.41 -0.70 18.09
CA LYS A 1206 21.64 -0.55 19.54
C LYS A 1206 20.38 -0.85 20.37
N ALA A 1207 20.58 -1.24 21.62
CA ALA A 1207 19.52 -1.60 22.56
C ALA A 1207 19.04 -0.40 23.39
N LEU A 1208 17.77 -0.41 23.77
CA LEU A 1208 17.19 0.49 24.78
C LEU A 1208 17.81 0.17 26.15
N ASP A 1209 18.53 1.13 26.72
CA ASP A 1209 19.33 0.99 27.95
C ASP A 1209 18.94 2.04 29.01
N VAL A 1210 19.29 1.77 30.27
CA VAL A 1210 19.20 2.71 31.39
C VAL A 1210 20.63 3.12 31.81
N PRO A 1211 21.06 4.37 31.56
CA PRO A 1211 22.46 4.77 31.60
C PRO A 1211 23.17 4.48 32.93
N ASP A 1212 24.35 3.89 32.87
CA ASP A 1212 25.13 3.38 34.03
C ASP A 1212 24.36 2.40 34.95
N ARG A 1213 23.29 1.77 34.45
CA ARG A 1213 22.33 0.95 35.23
C ARG A 1213 21.67 1.71 36.40
N LYS A 1214 21.55 3.04 36.28
CA LYS A 1214 20.96 3.95 37.28
C LYS A 1214 19.56 3.51 37.72
N ILE A 1215 19.23 3.74 39.00
CA ILE A 1215 17.95 3.34 39.59
C ILE A 1215 17.17 4.53 40.19
N GLU A 1216 17.61 5.76 39.91
CA GLU A 1216 17.01 7.03 40.29
C GLU A 1216 15.63 7.25 39.61
N ASP A 1217 14.81 8.17 40.15
CA ASP A 1217 13.48 8.47 39.59
C ASP A 1217 13.59 9.58 38.53
N GLY A 1218 13.07 9.33 37.32
CA GLY A 1218 13.19 10.25 36.19
C GLY A 1218 14.48 10.13 35.38
N THR A 1219 15.29 9.09 35.60
CA THR A 1219 16.44 8.76 34.73
C THR A 1219 15.95 8.55 33.30
N VAL A 1220 16.39 9.40 32.38
CA VAL A 1220 16.14 9.29 30.93
C VAL A 1220 16.80 8.03 30.39
N VAL A 1221 16.11 7.32 29.49
CA VAL A 1221 16.62 6.15 28.78
C VAL A 1221 17.38 6.53 27.52
N GLU A 1222 18.35 5.71 27.13
CA GLU A 1222 19.22 5.93 25.97
C GLU A 1222 19.25 4.71 25.04
N ILE A 1223 19.91 4.85 23.90
CA ILE A 1223 20.38 3.69 23.11
C ILE A 1223 21.87 3.44 23.35
N ASN A 1224 22.25 2.17 23.50
CA ASN A 1224 23.65 1.76 23.72
C ASN A 1224 23.96 0.37 23.10
N GLU A 1225 25.23 0.00 23.00
CA GLU A 1225 25.65 -1.27 22.40
C GLU A 1225 25.08 -2.50 23.15
N ILE A 1226 24.74 -3.55 22.40
CA ILE A 1226 24.06 -4.73 22.96
C ILE A 1226 25.03 -5.49 23.87
N ASN A 1227 24.80 -5.42 25.17
CA ASN A 1227 25.64 -6.05 26.20
C ASN A 1227 24.91 -7.18 26.97
N SER A 1228 23.59 -7.32 26.78
CA SER A 1228 22.71 -8.29 27.47
C SER A 1228 22.62 -8.12 29.00
N GLU A 1229 23.01 -6.95 29.51
CA GLU A 1229 22.92 -6.60 30.92
C GLU A 1229 21.49 -6.25 31.35
N ALA A 1230 21.25 -6.17 32.66
CA ALA A 1230 19.91 -5.97 33.20
C ALA A 1230 19.31 -4.57 32.90
N SER A 1231 20.12 -3.58 32.51
CA SER A 1231 19.66 -2.27 32.00
C SER A 1231 19.00 -2.36 30.62
N GLN A 1232 19.30 -3.41 29.85
CA GLN A 1232 18.73 -3.68 28.52
C GLN A 1232 17.56 -4.66 28.56
N LYS A 1233 17.17 -5.13 29.76
CA LYS A 1233 16.13 -6.14 29.95
C LYS A 1233 14.84 -5.52 30.45
N TRP A 1234 13.75 -5.80 29.74
CA TRP A 1234 12.46 -5.17 29.95
C TRP A 1234 11.36 -6.24 30.11
N LYS A 1235 10.55 -6.14 31.16
CA LYS A 1235 9.37 -6.98 31.40
C LYS A 1235 8.13 -6.29 30.82
N LEU A 1236 7.38 -7.02 30.00
CA LEU A 1236 6.11 -6.55 29.45
C LEU A 1236 4.98 -6.99 30.39
N ILE A 1237 4.47 -6.05 31.20
CA ILE A 1237 3.38 -6.31 32.14
C ILE A 1237 2.07 -5.83 31.51
N GLU A 1238 1.18 -6.75 31.18
CA GLU A 1238 -0.14 -6.42 30.62
C GLU A 1238 -0.94 -5.50 31.57
N VAL A 1239 -1.60 -4.50 30.99
CA VAL A 1239 -2.56 -3.63 31.67
C VAL A 1239 -3.95 -4.23 31.50
N PRO A 1240 -4.60 -4.74 32.57
CA PRO A 1240 -5.95 -5.27 32.45
C PRO A 1240 -6.93 -4.19 31.99
N SER A 1241 -7.94 -4.56 31.20
CA SER A 1241 -9.10 -3.71 31.01
C SER A 1241 -9.78 -3.46 32.36
N SER A 1242 -10.07 -2.20 32.66
CA SER A 1242 -11.02 -1.84 33.71
C SER A 1242 -12.38 -2.44 33.38
N LYS A 1243 -13.02 -3.08 34.36
CA LYS A 1243 -14.41 -3.54 34.26
C LYS A 1243 -15.40 -2.38 34.38
#